data_AF-A0AAV5LHF4-F1
#
_entry.id   AF-A0AAV5LHF4-F1
#
_cell.length_a   1.000
_cell.length_b   1.000
_cell.length_c   1.000
_cell.angle_alpha   90.00
_cell.angle_beta   90.00
_cell.angle_gamma   90.00
#
_symmetry.space_group_name_H-M   'P 1'
#
loop_
_entity.id
_entity.type
_entity.pdbx_description
1 polymer ?
#
loop_
_entity_poly.entity_id
_entity_poly.type
_entity_poly.pdbx_seq_one_letter_code
_entity_poly.pdbx_strand_id
1 'polypeptide(L)'
;MASSLGIMQRLSSRIRRTSVFSSLRNLLDEAPTSSCLLPKRSLATFSLRYKRQNQTREAIPDDFLKWGSLGFCRTSSFATGFAPLQLKPLETILDIERAKTKSPEDLVSIWDDYHLGRGHIGLSMKAKLYRLLQQRAADCCYFVIPLWRGSGYTTMFAQGLFSNSGHLSYDNVSDYEGIIDATKNSVKAKQLAAQLIPRFFKFFPDLSNRALNAHIDLIEEEDLGARVQAIRGLPLFCKDTKEHSSKIVDILVQLLTAEEIVERDAVHKALMSILRQDVKDSLTALFKHIATTEEPSTDEVIREKVICFIRDKVFPLKAELLKPQEEMERHITDLIKKSLEDVTGAEFRMFMDFLKSLSIFGEKAPPERMKELIEIIEGQADLDAQFNVTDADHIDRLISCLFMAIPFFVRGASGSKFLNYLNKHIVPVFDQLPEERKLDLLKALAEISPYTTPQDSRQILPSIAQLLKKYMPRRKTEEMNFTYVECLLFAFHHLAFKAPNATNSLCGYKIVTGQPSDRLGEDFSECSKDFTERLGIVEDLTRATMKKLTQGMAEHNKAMAAAKSDEAKDEIKIQKQNTTTGLRTCNNILAMTKPLHSKTPSFIGDKSVNLSWKEAIKPSAASNATTTGVKRPANAPNGSGNIASKKGRGAGGFQNQLVNRALEGISYGGRTGARGRGRGRGWGGRGRGRSYR
;
A
#
# COMPACT_ATOMS: atom_id res chain seq x y z
N MET A 1 -34.33 20.51 2.06
CA MET A 1 -33.69 19.95 3.27
C MET A 1 -34.58 18.95 4.00
N ALA A 2 -35.88 19.19 4.21
CA ALA A 2 -36.78 18.23 4.89
C ALA A 2 -36.94 16.85 4.18
N SER A 3 -36.89 16.83 2.84
CA SER A 3 -36.93 15.58 2.04
C SER A 3 -35.61 14.78 2.05
N SER A 4 -34.50 15.40 2.48
CA SER A 4 -33.18 14.73 2.59
C SER A 4 -33.06 13.89 3.87
N LEU A 5 -33.66 14.37 4.96
CA LEU A 5 -33.72 13.65 6.24
C LEU A 5 -34.62 12.41 6.15
N GLY A 6 -35.76 12.50 5.45
CA GLY A 6 -36.70 11.38 5.31
C GLY A 6 -36.14 10.19 4.52
N ILE A 7 -35.28 10.43 3.52
CA ILE A 7 -34.66 9.36 2.70
C ILE A 7 -33.51 8.69 3.47
N MET A 8 -32.64 9.46 4.15
CA MET A 8 -31.59 8.89 4.98
C MET A 8 -32.14 8.11 6.18
N GLN A 9 -33.24 8.57 6.79
CA GLN A 9 -33.93 7.82 7.85
C GLN A 9 -34.58 6.52 7.32
N ARG A 10 -35.08 6.49 6.08
CA ARG A 10 -35.62 5.27 5.46
C ARG A 10 -34.55 4.21 5.18
N LEU A 11 -33.42 4.60 4.58
CA LEU A 11 -32.28 3.71 4.35
C LEU A 11 -31.68 3.20 5.68
N SER A 12 -31.46 4.09 6.65
CA SER A 12 -30.95 3.73 7.98
C SER A 12 -31.91 2.80 8.74
N SER A 13 -33.23 3.04 8.68
CA SER A 13 -34.22 2.23 9.41
C SER A 13 -34.46 0.83 8.85
N ARG A 14 -34.23 0.58 7.55
CA ARG A 14 -34.32 -0.76 6.95
C ARG A 14 -33.03 -1.57 7.11
N ILE A 15 -31.85 -0.94 7.01
CA ILE A 15 -30.57 -1.60 7.35
C ILE A 15 -30.58 -2.05 8.83
N ARG A 16 -31.22 -1.27 9.72
CA ARG A 16 -31.49 -1.66 11.13
C ARG A 16 -32.46 -2.84 11.28
N ARG A 17 -33.27 -3.21 10.28
CA ARG A 17 -34.22 -4.35 10.37
C ARG A 17 -33.61 -5.66 9.86
N THR A 18 -32.69 -5.60 8.91
CA THR A 18 -31.95 -6.80 8.44
C THR A 18 -30.89 -7.24 9.44
N SER A 19 -30.28 -6.33 10.21
CA SER A 19 -29.25 -6.67 11.21
C SER A 19 -29.78 -7.33 12.51
N VAL A 20 -31.09 -7.29 12.79
CA VAL A 20 -31.68 -7.80 14.04
C VAL A 20 -32.00 -9.30 14.02
N PHE A 21 -31.79 -9.99 12.88
CA PHE A 21 -32.01 -11.44 12.76
C PHE A 21 -30.72 -12.21 12.49
N SER A 22 -29.75 -12.17 13.41
CA SER A 22 -28.72 -13.21 13.46
C SER A 22 -28.18 -13.42 14.88
N SER A 23 -29.00 -14.03 15.73
CA SER A 23 -28.49 -14.67 16.94
C SER A 23 -29.24 -15.98 17.13
N LEU A 24 -28.59 -17.10 16.79
CA LEU A 24 -28.65 -18.41 17.48
C LEU A 24 -27.93 -19.52 16.68
N ARG A 25 -26.90 -20.09 17.35
CA ARG A 25 -26.40 -21.48 17.32
C ARG A 25 -25.32 -21.96 16.31
N ASN A 26 -24.14 -22.12 16.90
CA ASN A 26 -23.14 -23.20 16.81
C ASN A 26 -23.62 -24.57 16.29
N LEU A 27 -22.78 -25.24 15.47
CA LEU A 27 -22.15 -26.55 15.75
C LEU A 27 -21.13 -26.95 14.65
N LEU A 28 -20.11 -27.71 15.07
CA LEU A 28 -18.93 -28.26 14.38
C LEU A 28 -19.32 -29.09 13.12
N ASP A 29 -18.53 -29.29 12.05
CA ASP A 29 -17.29 -30.08 11.97
C ASP A 29 -16.86 -30.32 10.48
N GLU A 30 -15.58 -30.68 10.31
CA GLU A 30 -14.88 -31.43 9.23
C GLU A 30 -14.77 -31.00 7.73
N ALA A 31 -13.52 -31.05 7.24
CA ALA A 31 -13.04 -31.13 5.84
C ALA A 31 -12.78 -32.64 5.46
N PRO A 32 -12.17 -33.10 4.31
CA PRO A 32 -11.41 -32.41 3.24
C PRO A 32 -11.43 -33.00 1.76
N THR A 33 -10.60 -32.41 0.87
CA THR A 33 -10.03 -32.89 -0.45
C THR A 33 -10.93 -32.89 -1.71
N SER A 34 -10.52 -32.69 -2.99
CA SER A 34 -9.24 -32.81 -3.73
C SER A 34 -9.27 -32.15 -5.15
N SER A 35 -8.11 -31.57 -5.56
CA SER A 35 -7.43 -31.55 -6.88
C SER A 35 -8.12 -31.16 -8.23
N CYS A 36 -7.52 -30.22 -8.99
CA CYS A 36 -6.63 -30.53 -10.16
C CYS A 36 -6.15 -29.28 -10.96
N LEU A 37 -4.97 -29.43 -11.58
CA LEU A 37 -4.06 -28.41 -12.11
C LEU A 37 -4.11 -28.25 -13.66
N LEU A 38 -4.03 -26.99 -14.15
CA LEU A 38 -3.27 -26.43 -15.32
C LEU A 38 -3.49 -27.01 -16.76
N PRO A 39 -3.00 -26.42 -17.89
CA PRO A 39 -2.26 -25.15 -18.12
C PRO A 39 -2.71 -24.27 -19.34
N LYS A 40 -2.10 -23.07 -19.43
CA LYS A 40 -2.02 -22.20 -20.63
C LYS A 40 -1.07 -22.77 -21.71
N ARG A 41 -1.36 -22.57 -23.01
CA ARG A 41 -0.34 -22.31 -24.06
C ARG A 41 -0.93 -21.74 -25.37
N SER A 42 -0.14 -20.84 -25.96
CA SER A 42 -0.28 -20.08 -27.21
C SER A 42 0.30 -20.79 -28.44
N LEU A 43 -0.18 -20.47 -29.67
CA LEU A 43 0.60 -19.88 -30.80
C LEU A 43 -0.01 -20.14 -32.21
N ALA A 44 -0.04 -19.05 -32.99
CA ALA A 44 0.37 -18.88 -34.39
C ALA A 44 -0.30 -19.60 -35.59
N THR A 45 -0.40 -18.79 -36.65
CA THR A 45 -1.05 -18.89 -37.97
C THR A 45 -0.36 -19.78 -39.01
N PHE A 46 -1.14 -20.32 -39.94
CA PHE A 46 -0.70 -20.72 -41.29
C PHE A 46 -1.62 -20.13 -42.37
N SER A 47 -1.01 -19.56 -43.41
CA SER A 47 -1.65 -18.92 -44.56
C SER A 47 -1.71 -19.91 -45.74
N LEU A 48 -2.85 -19.99 -46.45
CA LEU A 48 -2.94 -20.65 -47.75
C LEU A 48 -3.80 -19.81 -48.71
N ARG A 49 -3.21 -19.48 -49.86
CA ARG A 49 -3.86 -18.84 -51.03
C ARG A 49 -4.72 -19.88 -51.74
N TYR A 50 -5.92 -19.49 -52.20
CA TYR A 50 -6.62 -20.22 -53.26
C TYR A 50 -7.18 -19.29 -54.33
N LYS A 51 -7.04 -19.75 -55.58
CA LYS A 51 -7.38 -19.11 -56.85
C LYS A 51 -8.89 -19.09 -57.09
N ARG A 52 -9.30 -18.06 -57.83
CA ARG A 52 -10.64 -17.78 -58.37
C ARG A 52 -10.98 -18.73 -59.53
N GLN A 53 -12.13 -19.39 -59.48
CA GLN A 53 -12.83 -19.94 -60.65
C GLN A 53 -14.34 -19.73 -60.49
N ASN A 54 -14.98 -19.32 -61.59
CA ASN A 54 -16.41 -19.01 -61.72
C ASN A 54 -17.29 -20.26 -61.80
N GLN A 55 -18.59 -20.09 -61.49
CA GLN A 55 -19.80 -20.91 -61.72
C GLN A 55 -20.52 -21.16 -60.39
N THR A 56 -21.84 -21.02 -60.18
CA THR A 56 -23.04 -20.82 -61.03
C THR A 56 -24.14 -20.23 -60.14
N ARG A 57 -25.10 -19.48 -60.71
CA ARG A 57 -26.24 -18.89 -59.97
C ARG A 57 -27.23 -19.97 -59.51
N GLU A 58 -27.44 -20.10 -58.21
CA GLU A 58 -28.65 -20.73 -57.65
C GLU A 58 -29.61 -19.64 -57.16
N ALA A 59 -30.89 -19.79 -57.52
CA ALA A 59 -31.95 -18.83 -57.22
C ALA A 59 -32.38 -18.91 -55.74
N ILE A 60 -32.51 -17.74 -55.09
CA ILE A 60 -32.93 -17.59 -53.69
C ILE A 60 -34.44 -17.29 -53.64
N PRO A 61 -35.21 -17.81 -52.66
CA PRO A 61 -36.59 -17.40 -52.41
C PRO A 61 -36.74 -15.90 -52.15
N ASP A 62 -37.80 -15.34 -52.70
CA ASP A 62 -38.00 -13.94 -53.09
C ASP A 62 -38.16 -12.96 -51.91
N ASP A 63 -37.24 -11.99 -51.78
CA ASP A 63 -37.43 -10.58 -51.36
C ASP A 63 -36.11 -9.86 -50.96
N PHE A 64 -35.01 -10.61 -50.76
CA PHE A 64 -33.67 -10.06 -50.56
C PHE A 64 -32.81 -10.31 -51.80
N LEU A 65 -32.46 -9.25 -52.53
CA LEU A 65 -31.63 -9.35 -53.73
C LEU A 65 -30.16 -9.18 -53.37
N LYS A 66 -29.41 -10.29 -53.47
CA LYS A 66 -27.96 -10.38 -53.68
C LYS A 66 -27.07 -9.95 -52.50
N TRP A 67 -26.30 -10.91 -52.00
CA TRP A 67 -25.16 -10.66 -51.10
C TRP A 67 -23.87 -10.99 -51.84
N GLY A 68 -22.94 -10.04 -51.93
CA GLY A 68 -21.60 -10.27 -52.48
C GLY A 68 -20.77 -11.17 -51.57
N SER A 69 -20.35 -12.35 -52.06
CA SER A 69 -19.36 -13.19 -51.38
C SER A 69 -17.95 -12.76 -51.79
N LEU A 70 -17.27 -12.01 -50.92
CA LEU A 70 -15.82 -11.80 -50.99
C LEU A 70 -15.23 -12.03 -49.59
N GLY A 71 -14.39 -13.05 -49.50
CA GLY A 71 -13.95 -13.66 -48.25
C GLY A 71 -13.20 -12.73 -47.31
N PHE A 72 -13.53 -12.82 -46.02
CA PHE A 72 -12.66 -12.39 -44.93
C PHE A 72 -12.93 -13.25 -43.69
N CYS A 73 -11.88 -13.91 -43.18
CA CYS A 73 -11.87 -14.54 -41.86
C CYS A 73 -11.72 -13.47 -40.79
N ARG A 74 -12.75 -13.25 -39.96
CA ARG A 74 -12.61 -12.71 -38.61
C ARG A 74 -13.64 -13.36 -37.70
N THR A 75 -13.17 -13.91 -36.57
CA THR A 75 -13.98 -14.28 -35.41
C THR A 75 -14.69 -13.03 -34.89
N SER A 76 -16.01 -12.98 -34.95
CA SER A 76 -16.79 -11.83 -34.49
C SER A 76 -16.76 -11.74 -32.95
N SER A 77 -16.01 -10.80 -32.41
CA SER A 77 -16.27 -10.27 -31.06
C SER A 77 -17.44 -9.30 -31.16
N PHE A 78 -18.45 -9.45 -30.30
CA PHE A 78 -19.52 -8.45 -30.14
C PHE A 78 -18.91 -7.07 -29.86
N ALA A 79 -19.37 -6.04 -30.57
CA ALA A 79 -18.88 -4.68 -30.40
C ALA A 79 -19.26 -4.13 -29.02
N THR A 80 -18.26 -3.78 -28.21
CA THR A 80 -18.42 -2.99 -26.98
C THR A 80 -18.51 -1.51 -27.31
N GLY A 81 -19.55 -0.84 -26.80
CA GLY A 81 -19.70 0.62 -26.85
C GLY A 81 -20.67 1.11 -27.93
N PHE A 82 -21.89 1.44 -27.51
CA PHE A 82 -22.89 2.10 -28.37
C PHE A 82 -22.67 3.61 -28.34
N ALA A 83 -21.99 4.15 -29.35
CA ALA A 83 -22.09 5.56 -29.70
C ALA A 83 -23.18 5.73 -30.78
N PRO A 84 -24.09 6.72 -30.67
CA PRO A 84 -25.05 7.01 -31.74
C PRO A 84 -24.29 7.30 -33.04
N LEU A 85 -24.71 6.68 -34.15
CA LEU A 85 -24.16 6.98 -35.47
C LEU A 85 -24.48 8.43 -35.81
N GLN A 86 -23.46 9.27 -35.97
CA GLN A 86 -23.63 10.62 -36.51
C GLN A 86 -24.07 10.53 -37.97
N LEU A 87 -25.03 11.37 -38.37
CA LEU A 87 -25.46 11.47 -39.76
C LEU A 87 -24.25 11.83 -40.64
N LYS A 88 -23.97 10.96 -41.61
CA LYS A 88 -22.93 11.18 -42.60
C LYS A 88 -23.56 11.63 -43.92
N PRO A 89 -23.04 12.67 -44.58
CA PRO A 89 -23.47 13.02 -45.93
C PRO A 89 -23.33 11.80 -46.86
N LEU A 90 -24.28 11.60 -47.78
CA LEU A 90 -24.30 10.42 -48.66
C LEU A 90 -23.00 10.27 -49.47
N GLU A 91 -22.38 11.39 -49.87
CA GLU A 91 -21.10 11.46 -50.59
C GLU A 91 -19.93 10.87 -49.80
N THR A 92 -20.04 10.82 -48.47
CA THR A 92 -18.99 10.29 -47.58
C THR A 92 -19.09 8.79 -47.35
N ILE A 93 -20.18 8.16 -47.81
CA ILE A 93 -20.48 6.74 -47.61
C ILE A 93 -20.77 6.00 -48.93
N LEU A 94 -20.94 6.70 -50.05
CA LEU A 94 -21.15 6.08 -51.36
C LEU A 94 -20.57 6.97 -52.45
N ASP A 95 -19.99 6.35 -53.48
CA ASP A 95 -19.62 7.04 -54.72
C ASP A 95 -20.90 7.41 -55.51
N ILE A 96 -21.38 8.62 -55.30
CA ILE A 96 -22.65 9.11 -55.88
C ILE A 96 -22.57 9.22 -57.41
N GLU A 97 -21.44 9.65 -57.97
CA GLU A 97 -21.28 9.81 -59.42
C GLU A 97 -21.37 8.46 -60.13
N ARG A 98 -20.77 7.42 -59.55
CA ARG A 98 -20.91 6.05 -60.06
C ARG A 98 -22.31 5.48 -59.82
N ALA A 99 -22.98 5.86 -58.74
CA ALA A 99 -24.33 5.39 -58.41
C ALA A 99 -25.42 5.96 -59.33
N LYS A 100 -25.31 7.23 -59.77
CA LYS A 100 -26.29 7.91 -60.62
C LYS A 100 -26.58 7.21 -61.95
N THR A 101 -25.62 6.46 -62.48
CA THR A 101 -25.69 5.85 -63.82
C THR A 101 -26.03 4.35 -63.80
N LYS A 102 -26.29 3.77 -62.62
CA LYS A 102 -26.45 2.32 -62.43
C LYS A 102 -27.86 1.92 -62.01
N SER A 103 -28.21 0.66 -62.29
CA SER A 103 -29.49 0.06 -61.89
C SER A 103 -29.56 -0.11 -60.36
N PRO A 104 -30.77 -0.12 -59.76
CA PRO A 104 -30.96 -0.39 -58.33
C PRO A 104 -30.28 -1.67 -57.84
N GLU A 105 -30.26 -2.71 -58.68
CA GLU A 105 -29.64 -4.01 -58.41
C GLU A 105 -28.10 -3.96 -58.38
N ASP A 106 -27.52 -2.92 -59.00
CA ASP A 106 -26.08 -2.70 -59.06
C ASP A 106 -25.57 -1.75 -57.96
N LEU A 107 -26.45 -1.05 -57.23
CA LEU A 107 -26.06 -0.12 -56.16
C LEU A 107 -25.31 -0.81 -55.02
N VAL A 108 -25.69 -2.05 -54.69
CA VAL A 108 -24.98 -2.86 -53.67
C VAL A 108 -23.54 -3.12 -54.09
N SER A 109 -23.31 -3.38 -55.39
CA SER A 109 -21.94 -3.60 -55.89
C SER A 109 -21.07 -2.35 -55.77
N ILE A 110 -21.66 -1.15 -55.94
CA ILE A 110 -20.96 0.12 -55.75
C ILE A 110 -20.65 0.34 -54.27
N TRP A 111 -21.60 0.04 -53.39
CA TRP A 111 -21.41 0.10 -51.94
C TRP A 111 -20.30 -0.85 -51.47
N ASP A 112 -20.35 -2.11 -51.92
CA ASP A 112 -19.37 -3.14 -51.57
C ASP A 112 -17.97 -2.79 -52.08
N ASP A 113 -17.87 -2.29 -53.33
CA ASP A 113 -16.61 -1.79 -53.90
C ASP A 113 -16.04 -0.61 -53.08
N TYR A 114 -16.89 0.36 -52.73
CA TYR A 114 -16.48 1.56 -51.96
C TYR A 114 -15.99 1.21 -50.54
N HIS A 115 -16.54 0.14 -49.96
CA HIS A 115 -16.21 -0.31 -48.61
C HIS A 115 -15.31 -1.56 -48.56
N LEU A 116 -14.76 -1.98 -49.69
CA LEU A 116 -13.90 -3.16 -49.76
C LEU A 116 -12.74 -3.05 -48.76
N GLY A 117 -12.59 -4.04 -47.88
CA GLY A 117 -11.56 -4.04 -46.82
C GLY A 117 -11.85 -3.16 -45.59
N ARG A 118 -12.96 -2.41 -45.58
CA ARG A 118 -13.36 -1.54 -44.44
C ARG A 118 -14.30 -2.23 -43.45
N GLY A 119 -14.62 -3.51 -43.65
CA GLY A 119 -15.45 -4.30 -42.74
C GLY A 119 -16.94 -3.97 -42.73
N HIS A 120 -17.44 -3.22 -43.73
CA HIS A 120 -18.87 -2.96 -43.90
C HIS A 120 -19.52 -4.06 -44.74
N ILE A 121 -20.82 -4.28 -44.53
CA ILE A 121 -21.62 -5.25 -45.27
C ILE A 121 -22.69 -4.47 -46.05
N GLY A 122 -22.73 -4.62 -47.38
CA GLY A 122 -23.80 -4.09 -48.22
C GLY A 122 -24.99 -5.04 -48.28
N LEU A 123 -26.20 -4.46 -48.22
CA LEU A 123 -27.46 -5.18 -48.38
C LEU A 123 -28.42 -4.30 -49.21
N SER A 124 -29.24 -4.92 -50.06
CA SER A 124 -30.41 -4.27 -50.64
C SER A 124 -31.70 -4.90 -50.15
N MET A 125 -32.75 -4.08 -50.12
CA MET A 125 -34.11 -4.54 -49.89
C MET A 125 -35.06 -3.79 -50.82
N LYS A 126 -36.16 -4.43 -51.20
CA LYS A 126 -37.21 -3.77 -51.99
C LYS A 126 -37.79 -2.58 -51.20
N ALA A 127 -38.14 -1.50 -51.89
CA ALA A 127 -38.69 -0.29 -51.26
C ALA A 127 -39.94 -0.56 -50.40
N LYS A 128 -40.78 -1.54 -50.81
CA LYS A 128 -41.94 -1.99 -50.05
C LYS A 128 -41.54 -2.61 -48.69
N LEU A 129 -40.50 -3.44 -48.68
CA LEU A 129 -39.98 -4.07 -47.46
C LEU A 129 -39.33 -3.02 -46.55
N TYR A 130 -38.61 -2.04 -47.13
CA TYR A 130 -38.07 -0.91 -46.38
C TYR A 130 -39.16 -0.10 -45.67
N ARG A 131 -40.24 0.27 -46.38
CA ARG A 131 -41.37 1.00 -45.77
C ARG A 131 -42.04 0.20 -44.66
N LEU A 132 -42.17 -1.11 -44.83
CA LEU A 132 -42.74 -2.00 -43.80
C LEU A 132 -41.83 -2.09 -42.58
N LEU A 133 -40.50 -2.19 -42.79
CA LEU A 133 -39.51 -2.14 -41.72
C LEU A 133 -39.58 -0.80 -40.97
N GLN A 134 -39.70 0.32 -41.68
CA GLN A 134 -39.82 1.65 -41.09
C GLN A 134 -41.11 1.80 -40.26
N GLN A 135 -42.24 1.30 -40.76
CA GLN A 135 -43.49 1.26 -39.99
C GLN A 135 -43.36 0.41 -38.73
N ARG A 136 -42.79 -0.79 -38.85
CA ARG A 136 -42.60 -1.68 -37.69
C ARG A 136 -41.58 -1.15 -36.70
N ALA A 137 -40.61 -0.35 -37.15
CA ALA A 137 -39.60 0.24 -36.29
C ALA A 137 -40.16 1.31 -35.36
N ALA A 138 -41.32 1.91 -35.69
CA ALA A 138 -42.04 2.81 -34.80
C ALA A 138 -42.52 2.09 -33.53
N ASP A 139 -42.94 0.82 -33.67
CA ASP A 139 -43.47 0.02 -32.56
C ASP A 139 -42.41 -0.92 -31.95
N CYS A 140 -41.36 -1.27 -32.71
CA CYS A 140 -40.34 -2.23 -32.30
C CYS A 140 -38.96 -1.83 -32.85
N CYS A 141 -38.11 -1.26 -32.00
CA CYS A 141 -36.81 -0.75 -32.41
C CYS A 141 -35.74 -1.83 -32.67
N TYR A 142 -36.03 -3.11 -32.41
CA TYR A 142 -35.04 -4.20 -32.50
C TYR A 142 -35.53 -5.32 -33.41
N PHE A 143 -34.70 -5.67 -34.39
CA PHE A 143 -34.99 -6.69 -35.39
C PHE A 143 -33.95 -7.79 -35.38
N VAL A 144 -34.43 -9.03 -35.48
CA VAL A 144 -33.60 -10.22 -35.67
C VAL A 144 -33.74 -10.62 -37.13
N ILE A 145 -32.69 -10.39 -37.92
CA ILE A 145 -32.70 -10.58 -39.37
C ILE A 145 -31.89 -11.84 -39.72
N PRO A 146 -32.52 -12.90 -40.26
CA PRO A 146 -31.80 -14.05 -40.79
C PRO A 146 -31.13 -13.68 -42.11
N LEU A 147 -29.86 -14.02 -42.23
CA LEU A 147 -28.93 -13.52 -43.23
C LEU A 147 -28.24 -14.70 -43.94
N TRP A 148 -28.54 -14.93 -45.22
CA TRP A 148 -28.00 -16.05 -45.99
C TRP A 148 -26.54 -15.85 -46.41
N ARG A 149 -25.64 -16.79 -46.06
CA ARG A 149 -24.19 -16.74 -46.38
C ARG A 149 -23.73 -17.87 -47.31
N GLY A 150 -24.57 -18.33 -48.23
CA GLY A 150 -24.22 -19.34 -49.23
C GLY A 150 -24.17 -20.79 -48.70
N SER A 151 -23.82 -21.02 -47.43
CA SER A 151 -23.87 -22.36 -46.79
C SER A 151 -24.85 -22.46 -45.62
N GLY A 152 -25.66 -21.42 -45.38
CA GLY A 152 -26.65 -21.37 -44.30
C GLY A 152 -27.05 -19.95 -43.92
N TYR A 153 -27.88 -19.81 -42.88
CA TYR A 153 -28.30 -18.52 -42.33
C TYR A 153 -27.46 -18.13 -41.10
N THR A 154 -27.05 -16.87 -41.02
CA THR A 154 -26.53 -16.20 -39.83
C THR A 154 -27.60 -15.27 -39.30
N THR A 155 -27.67 -15.03 -37.99
CA THR A 155 -28.62 -14.08 -37.42
C THR A 155 -27.94 -12.74 -37.15
N MET A 156 -28.52 -11.65 -37.66
CA MET A 156 -28.07 -10.29 -37.34
C MET A 156 -29.09 -9.61 -36.43
N PHE A 157 -28.60 -9.00 -35.35
CA PHE A 157 -29.40 -8.13 -34.51
C PHE A 157 -29.23 -6.69 -34.99
N ALA A 158 -30.32 -6.08 -35.46
CA ALA A 158 -30.35 -4.72 -35.97
C ALA A 158 -31.23 -3.85 -35.07
N GLN A 159 -30.72 -2.71 -34.63
CA GLN A 159 -31.54 -1.68 -34.00
C GLN A 159 -31.96 -0.67 -35.06
N GLY A 160 -33.26 -0.55 -35.32
CA GLY A 160 -33.82 0.47 -36.20
C GLY A 160 -33.71 1.85 -35.56
N LEU A 161 -32.59 2.54 -35.74
CA LEU A 161 -32.48 3.99 -35.49
C LEU A 161 -33.10 4.73 -36.68
N PHE A 162 -34.43 4.62 -36.84
CA PHE A 162 -35.20 5.56 -37.67
C PHE A 162 -35.60 6.76 -36.82
N SER A 163 -34.62 7.35 -36.14
CA SER A 163 -34.80 8.58 -35.40
C SER A 163 -34.57 9.71 -36.38
N ASN A 164 -35.62 10.46 -36.72
CA ASN A 164 -35.43 11.87 -36.98
C ASN A 164 -34.61 12.42 -35.81
N SER A 165 -33.43 12.95 -36.14
CA SER A 165 -32.58 13.78 -35.28
C SER A 165 -31.89 13.09 -34.09
N GLY A 166 -30.55 13.14 -34.13
CA GLY A 166 -29.67 13.11 -32.95
C GLY A 166 -29.79 14.36 -32.07
N HIS A 167 -31.02 14.86 -31.90
CA HIS A 167 -31.40 15.82 -30.88
C HIS A 167 -32.53 15.19 -30.10
N LEU A 168 -32.20 14.55 -28.97
CA LEU A 168 -33.13 14.56 -27.84
C LEU A 168 -33.16 16.01 -27.35
N SER A 169 -33.88 16.86 -28.07
CA SER A 169 -34.33 18.17 -27.61
C SER A 169 -35.42 17.97 -26.57
N TYR A 170 -35.81 19.05 -25.90
CA TYR A 170 -36.89 19.15 -24.92
C TYR A 170 -38.25 18.50 -25.31
N ASP A 171 -38.41 17.97 -26.52
CA ASP A 171 -39.66 17.43 -27.06
C ASP A 171 -39.96 15.98 -26.63
N ASN A 172 -38.99 15.23 -26.09
CA ASN A 172 -39.17 13.81 -25.68
C ASN A 172 -39.31 13.63 -24.16
N VAL A 173 -39.83 14.63 -23.46
CA VAL A 173 -40.07 14.57 -22.01
C VAL A 173 -40.97 13.39 -21.65
N SER A 174 -42.04 13.15 -22.43
CA SER A 174 -42.98 12.04 -22.19
C SER A 174 -42.31 10.66 -22.26
N ASP A 175 -41.35 10.46 -23.16
CA ASP A 175 -40.60 9.20 -23.24
C ASP A 175 -39.73 8.98 -22.00
N TYR A 176 -39.09 10.04 -21.52
CA TYR A 176 -38.28 9.96 -20.31
C TYR A 176 -39.13 9.77 -19.05
N GLU A 177 -40.31 10.39 -18.98
CA GLU A 177 -41.30 10.08 -17.93
C GLU A 177 -41.75 8.62 -17.98
N GLY A 178 -41.98 8.06 -19.18
CA GLY A 178 -42.30 6.65 -19.38
C GLY A 178 -41.17 5.72 -18.89
N ILE A 179 -39.91 6.09 -19.11
CA ILE A 179 -38.75 5.37 -18.56
C ILE A 179 -38.73 5.42 -17.03
N ILE A 180 -39.04 6.59 -16.43
CA ILE A 180 -39.13 6.74 -14.98
C ILE A 180 -40.28 5.89 -14.42
N ASP A 181 -41.44 5.88 -15.07
CA ASP A 181 -42.60 5.10 -14.61
C ASP A 181 -42.41 3.58 -14.78
N ALA A 182 -41.51 3.14 -15.66
CA ALA A 182 -41.14 1.74 -15.81
C ALA A 182 -40.54 1.12 -14.52
N THR A 183 -40.10 1.93 -13.56
CA THR A 183 -39.67 1.50 -12.22
C THR A 183 -40.76 0.82 -11.40
N LYS A 184 -42.04 1.06 -11.73
CA LYS A 184 -43.20 0.50 -11.02
C LYS A 184 -43.71 -0.82 -11.62
N ASN A 185 -43.07 -1.29 -12.68
CA ASN A 185 -43.55 -2.42 -13.50
C ASN A 185 -42.78 -3.71 -13.21
N SER A 186 -42.74 -4.64 -14.18
CA SER A 186 -42.06 -5.94 -14.06
C SER A 186 -40.57 -5.82 -13.72
N VAL A 187 -39.98 -6.87 -13.13
CA VAL A 187 -38.55 -6.94 -12.78
C VAL A 187 -37.63 -6.55 -13.95
N LYS A 188 -37.93 -7.05 -15.17
CA LYS A 188 -37.15 -6.70 -16.37
C LYS A 188 -37.27 -5.22 -16.74
N ALA A 189 -38.45 -4.63 -16.55
CA ALA A 189 -38.67 -3.20 -16.76
C ALA A 189 -37.90 -2.37 -15.74
N LYS A 190 -37.89 -2.77 -14.45
CA LYS A 190 -37.08 -2.14 -13.40
C LYS A 190 -35.58 -2.19 -13.70
N GLN A 191 -35.07 -3.36 -14.10
CA GLN A 191 -33.66 -3.54 -14.49
C GLN A 191 -33.28 -2.70 -15.72
N LEU A 192 -34.19 -2.50 -16.67
CA LEU A 192 -33.98 -1.63 -17.82
C LEU A 192 -34.02 -0.16 -17.42
N ALA A 193 -35.01 0.24 -16.61
CA ALA A 193 -35.15 1.59 -16.08
C ALA A 193 -33.89 2.02 -15.29
N ALA A 194 -33.35 1.13 -14.44
CA ALA A 194 -32.11 1.35 -13.71
C ALA A 194 -30.89 1.69 -14.61
N GLN A 195 -30.89 1.25 -15.87
CA GLN A 195 -29.83 1.55 -16.83
C GLN A 195 -30.10 2.83 -17.62
N LEU A 196 -31.37 3.10 -17.94
CA LEU A 196 -31.77 4.18 -18.84
C LEU A 196 -31.97 5.52 -18.12
N ILE A 197 -32.54 5.53 -16.91
CA ILE A 197 -32.75 6.75 -16.11
C ILE A 197 -31.42 7.54 -15.96
N PRO A 198 -30.36 6.97 -15.36
CA PRO A 198 -29.08 7.68 -15.20
C PRO A 198 -28.45 8.12 -16.52
N ARG A 199 -28.69 7.38 -17.62
CA ARG A 199 -28.08 7.65 -18.93
C ARG A 199 -28.63 8.91 -19.59
N PHE A 200 -29.92 9.18 -19.41
CA PHE A 200 -30.58 10.32 -20.04
C PHE A 200 -30.82 11.50 -19.07
N PHE A 201 -30.54 11.32 -17.78
CA PHE A 201 -30.76 12.28 -16.71
C PHE A 201 -30.41 13.74 -17.06
N LYS A 202 -29.22 13.98 -17.61
CA LYS A 202 -28.72 15.33 -17.91
C LYS A 202 -29.53 16.13 -18.93
N PHE A 203 -30.32 15.45 -19.76
CA PHE A 203 -31.11 16.10 -20.80
C PHE A 203 -32.46 16.62 -20.27
N PHE A 204 -32.83 16.25 -19.04
CA PHE A 204 -34.15 16.54 -18.46
C PHE A 204 -34.02 17.14 -17.04
N PRO A 205 -33.44 18.34 -16.89
CA PRO A 205 -33.21 18.96 -15.57
C PRO A 205 -34.51 19.16 -14.76
N ASP A 206 -35.63 19.45 -15.43
CA ASP A 206 -36.95 19.63 -14.80
C ASP A 206 -37.47 18.34 -14.14
N LEU A 207 -37.01 17.17 -14.60
CA LEU A 207 -37.37 15.86 -14.06
C LEU A 207 -36.32 15.29 -13.11
N SER A 208 -35.26 16.04 -12.78
CA SER A 208 -34.12 15.59 -11.97
C SER A 208 -34.53 14.95 -10.64
N ASN A 209 -35.36 15.65 -9.84
CA ASN A 209 -35.82 15.14 -8.56
C ASN A 209 -36.66 13.87 -8.70
N ARG A 210 -37.56 13.83 -9.69
CA ARG A 210 -38.43 12.67 -9.95
C ARG A 210 -37.59 11.46 -10.37
N ALA A 211 -36.65 11.65 -11.29
CA ALA A 211 -35.74 10.62 -11.79
C ALA A 211 -34.83 10.08 -10.68
N LEU A 212 -34.23 10.97 -9.87
CA LEU A 212 -33.34 10.56 -8.80
C LEU A 212 -34.07 9.79 -7.70
N ASN A 213 -35.26 10.23 -7.29
CA ASN A 213 -36.06 9.52 -6.29
C ASN A 213 -36.50 8.15 -6.80
N ALA A 214 -37.02 8.07 -8.03
CA ALA A 214 -37.41 6.79 -8.63
C ALA A 214 -36.21 5.83 -8.77
N HIS A 215 -35.01 6.36 -9.05
CA HIS A 215 -33.80 5.53 -9.12
C HIS A 215 -33.31 5.08 -7.74
N ILE A 216 -33.47 5.90 -6.69
CA ILE A 216 -33.17 5.50 -5.32
C ILE A 216 -34.11 4.39 -4.86
N ASP A 217 -35.39 4.46 -5.22
CA ASP A 217 -36.35 3.38 -4.91
C ASP A 217 -35.90 2.02 -5.50
N LEU A 218 -35.25 2.01 -6.67
CA LEU A 218 -34.70 0.79 -7.28
C LEU A 218 -33.56 0.15 -6.49
N ILE A 219 -32.86 0.92 -5.65
CA ILE A 219 -31.79 0.41 -4.78
C ILE A 219 -32.39 -0.40 -3.63
N GLU A 220 -33.65 -0.15 -3.26
CA GLU A 220 -34.36 -0.84 -2.18
C GLU A 220 -35.28 -1.96 -2.67
N GLU A 221 -35.20 -2.35 -3.95
CA GLU A 221 -36.03 -3.40 -4.55
C GLU A 221 -35.69 -4.79 -4.03
N GLU A 222 -36.65 -5.72 -4.02
CA GLU A 222 -36.41 -7.11 -3.57
C GLU A 222 -35.53 -7.91 -4.54
N ASP A 223 -35.59 -7.59 -5.84
CA ASP A 223 -34.77 -8.25 -6.86
C ASP A 223 -33.32 -7.78 -6.83
N LEU A 224 -32.40 -8.71 -6.56
CA LEU A 224 -30.95 -8.47 -6.55
C LEU A 224 -30.45 -7.88 -7.87
N GLY A 225 -31.01 -8.32 -9.01
CA GLY A 225 -30.62 -7.81 -10.33
C GLY A 225 -30.94 -6.33 -10.50
N ALA A 226 -32.13 -5.90 -10.07
CA ALA A 226 -32.56 -4.51 -10.09
C ALA A 226 -31.67 -3.64 -9.18
N ARG A 227 -31.43 -4.07 -7.94
CA ARG A 227 -30.56 -3.33 -7.00
C ARG A 227 -29.15 -3.15 -7.55
N VAL A 228 -28.52 -4.22 -8.04
CA VAL A 228 -27.17 -4.18 -8.60
C VAL A 228 -27.08 -3.24 -9.82
N GLN A 229 -28.08 -3.23 -10.70
CA GLN A 229 -28.09 -2.31 -11.83
C GLN A 229 -28.31 -0.86 -11.39
N ALA A 230 -29.17 -0.62 -10.42
CA ALA A 230 -29.39 0.71 -9.85
C ALA A 230 -28.09 1.26 -9.26
N ILE A 231 -27.37 0.45 -8.46
CA ILE A 231 -26.06 0.81 -7.88
C ILE A 231 -25.04 1.16 -8.97
N ARG A 232 -24.95 0.35 -10.04
CA ARG A 232 -24.03 0.62 -11.16
C ARG A 232 -24.37 1.89 -11.93
N GLY A 233 -25.64 2.30 -11.92
CA GLY A 233 -26.12 3.51 -12.57
C GLY A 233 -25.80 4.79 -11.80
N LEU A 234 -25.62 4.72 -10.47
CA LEU A 234 -25.40 5.89 -9.60
C LEU A 234 -24.29 6.85 -10.07
N PRO A 235 -23.10 6.38 -10.50
CA PRO A 235 -22.04 7.29 -10.93
C PRO A 235 -22.37 8.13 -12.18
N LEU A 236 -23.38 7.75 -12.96
CA LEU A 236 -23.76 8.48 -14.17
C LEU A 236 -24.52 9.77 -13.85
N PHE A 237 -25.22 9.83 -12.71
CA PHE A 237 -25.85 11.06 -12.21
C PHE A 237 -24.82 12.12 -11.79
N CYS A 238 -23.58 11.74 -11.51
CA CYS A 238 -22.51 12.68 -11.12
C CYS A 238 -21.72 13.22 -12.32
N LYS A 239 -21.77 12.55 -13.48
CA LYS A 239 -20.84 12.76 -14.59
C LYS A 239 -20.89 14.18 -15.16
N ASP A 240 -22.11 14.71 -15.33
CA ASP A 240 -22.36 16.01 -15.93
C ASP A 240 -23.01 17.01 -14.92
N THR A 241 -23.39 16.54 -13.71
CA THR A 241 -24.08 17.31 -12.68
C THR A 241 -23.46 17.11 -11.30
N LYS A 242 -22.66 18.09 -10.84
CA LYS A 242 -21.95 18.02 -9.55
C LYS A 242 -22.85 18.14 -8.33
N GLU A 243 -24.05 18.73 -8.46
CA GLU A 243 -24.98 18.97 -7.35
C GLU A 243 -25.38 17.70 -6.60
N HIS A 244 -25.36 16.54 -7.26
CA HIS A 244 -25.76 15.26 -6.67
C HIS A 244 -24.59 14.42 -6.16
N SER A 245 -23.34 14.82 -6.41
CA SER A 245 -22.15 14.02 -6.10
C SER A 245 -22.07 13.65 -4.62
N SER A 246 -22.19 14.62 -3.71
CA SER A 246 -22.13 14.35 -2.27
C SER A 246 -23.22 13.36 -1.84
N LYS A 247 -24.46 13.59 -2.28
CA LYS A 247 -25.61 12.74 -1.92
C LYS A 247 -25.43 11.31 -2.41
N ILE A 248 -24.89 11.13 -3.61
CA ILE A 248 -24.67 9.81 -4.19
C ILE A 248 -23.51 9.08 -3.50
N VAL A 249 -22.45 9.79 -3.12
CA VAL A 249 -21.38 9.21 -2.30
C VAL A 249 -21.94 8.75 -0.95
N ASP A 250 -22.76 9.55 -0.28
CA ASP A 250 -23.39 9.17 0.99
C ASP A 250 -24.24 7.91 0.87
N ILE A 251 -25.05 7.80 -0.19
CA ILE A 251 -25.84 6.58 -0.48
C ILE A 251 -24.92 5.37 -0.70
N LEU A 252 -23.89 5.50 -1.52
CA LEU A 252 -22.96 4.41 -1.79
C LEU A 252 -22.19 3.96 -0.55
N VAL A 253 -21.82 4.89 0.34
CA VAL A 253 -21.17 4.59 1.61
C VAL A 253 -22.08 3.74 2.50
N GLN A 254 -23.37 4.09 2.60
CA GLN A 254 -24.34 3.29 3.35
C GLN A 254 -24.44 1.85 2.79
N LEU A 255 -24.38 1.71 1.46
CA LEU A 255 -24.45 0.41 0.78
C LEU A 255 -23.17 -0.44 0.89
N LEU A 256 -22.06 0.09 1.45
CA LEU A 256 -20.88 -0.74 1.76
C LEU A 256 -21.20 -1.85 2.78
N THR A 257 -22.28 -1.69 3.54
CA THR A 257 -22.77 -2.66 4.53
C THR A 257 -23.66 -3.76 3.95
N ALA A 258 -23.92 -3.75 2.63
CA ALA A 258 -24.74 -4.76 1.97
C ALA A 258 -24.21 -6.19 2.24
N GLU A 259 -25.12 -7.10 2.59
CA GLU A 259 -24.77 -8.49 2.91
C GLU A 259 -24.26 -9.23 1.67
N GLU A 260 -24.95 -9.00 0.55
CA GLU A 260 -24.67 -9.62 -0.75
C GLU A 260 -23.33 -9.16 -1.34
N ILE A 261 -22.46 -10.12 -1.65
CA ILE A 261 -21.12 -9.85 -2.19
C ILE A 261 -21.21 -9.13 -3.55
N VAL A 262 -22.18 -9.51 -4.38
CA VAL A 262 -22.37 -8.94 -5.72
C VAL A 262 -22.76 -7.47 -5.65
N GLU A 263 -23.55 -7.08 -4.64
CA GLU A 263 -23.88 -5.68 -4.38
C GLU A 263 -22.67 -4.91 -3.89
N ARG A 264 -21.94 -5.43 -2.90
CA ARG A 264 -20.71 -4.79 -2.42
C ARG A 264 -19.69 -4.57 -3.53
N ASP A 265 -19.53 -5.53 -4.44
CA ASP A 265 -18.68 -5.38 -5.62
C ASP A 265 -19.19 -4.29 -6.58
N ALA A 266 -20.50 -4.16 -6.73
CA ALA A 266 -21.11 -3.08 -7.52
C ALA A 266 -20.88 -1.72 -6.84
N VAL A 267 -21.03 -1.63 -5.52
CA VAL A 267 -20.78 -0.42 -4.71
C VAL A 267 -19.31 0.01 -4.83
N HIS A 268 -18.36 -0.93 -4.66
CA HIS A 268 -16.93 -0.63 -4.81
C HIS A 268 -16.61 -0.07 -6.20
N LYS A 269 -17.18 -0.66 -7.27
CA LYS A 269 -16.99 -0.16 -8.65
C LYS A 269 -17.63 1.20 -8.85
N ALA A 270 -18.82 1.43 -8.29
CA ALA A 270 -19.51 2.71 -8.37
C ALA A 270 -18.74 3.82 -7.64
N LEU A 271 -18.30 3.59 -6.40
CA LEU A 271 -17.46 4.53 -5.65
C LEU A 271 -16.17 4.86 -6.39
N MET A 272 -15.47 3.84 -6.91
CA MET A 272 -14.25 4.07 -7.71
C MET A 272 -14.52 4.84 -9.01
N SER A 273 -15.71 4.71 -9.61
CA SER A 273 -16.10 5.49 -10.78
C SER A 273 -16.30 6.96 -10.42
N ILE A 274 -17.01 7.26 -9.32
CA ILE A 274 -17.23 8.64 -8.86
C ILE A 274 -15.91 9.28 -8.43
N LEU A 275 -15.08 8.55 -7.70
CA LEU A 275 -13.78 9.03 -7.25
C LEU A 275 -12.89 9.43 -8.43
N ARG A 276 -12.92 8.68 -9.55
CA ARG A 276 -12.19 9.06 -10.78
C ARG A 276 -12.79 10.26 -11.51
N GLN A 277 -14.07 10.57 -11.31
CA GLN A 277 -14.70 11.75 -11.91
C GLN A 277 -14.32 13.02 -11.13
N ASP A 278 -14.34 12.96 -9.80
CA ASP A 278 -13.96 14.08 -8.93
C ASP A 278 -13.24 13.58 -7.67
N VAL A 279 -11.91 13.48 -7.76
CA VAL A 279 -11.10 12.89 -6.68
C VAL A 279 -11.20 13.71 -5.40
N LYS A 280 -11.12 15.04 -5.50
CA LYS A 280 -11.04 15.94 -4.34
C LYS A 280 -12.33 15.92 -3.53
N ASP A 281 -13.47 16.08 -4.19
CA ASP A 281 -14.76 16.12 -3.51
C ASP A 281 -15.17 14.73 -3.02
N SER A 282 -14.88 13.67 -3.80
CA SER A 282 -15.18 12.30 -3.39
C SER A 282 -14.37 11.86 -2.17
N LEU A 283 -13.08 12.18 -2.12
CA LEU A 283 -12.25 11.91 -0.93
C LEU A 283 -12.77 12.68 0.28
N THR A 284 -13.12 13.96 0.11
CA THR A 284 -13.68 14.78 1.19
C THR A 284 -14.96 14.16 1.75
N ALA A 285 -15.86 13.72 0.86
CA ALA A 285 -17.10 13.05 1.25
C ALA A 285 -16.84 11.71 1.95
N LEU A 286 -15.91 10.89 1.45
CA LEU A 286 -15.56 9.61 2.10
C LEU A 286 -14.98 9.82 3.50
N PHE A 287 -14.03 10.74 3.66
CA PHE A 287 -13.39 11.02 4.96
C PHE A 287 -14.34 11.67 5.97
N LYS A 288 -15.41 12.33 5.52
CA LYS A 288 -16.47 12.82 6.42
C LYS A 288 -17.06 11.68 7.25
N HIS A 289 -17.30 10.51 6.64
CA HIS A 289 -17.82 9.31 7.33
C HIS A 289 -16.79 8.63 8.24
N ILE A 290 -15.53 9.10 8.25
CA ILE A 290 -14.51 8.65 9.20
C ILE A 290 -14.46 9.59 10.42
N ALA A 291 -14.63 10.88 10.19
CA ALA A 291 -14.48 11.92 11.21
C ALA A 291 -15.77 12.23 12.00
N THR A 292 -16.95 11.77 11.55
CA THR A 292 -18.22 12.02 12.26
C THR A 292 -18.53 10.94 13.28
N THR A 293 -18.55 11.31 14.57
CA THR A 293 -18.86 10.43 15.72
C THR A 293 -20.15 10.86 16.42
N GLU A 294 -21.22 11.17 15.67
CA GLU A 294 -22.48 11.67 16.25
C GLU A 294 -23.51 10.56 16.59
N GLU A 295 -23.47 9.34 15.99
CA GLU A 295 -24.29 8.19 16.44
C GLU A 295 -23.51 6.85 16.57
N PRO A 296 -23.50 6.14 17.73
CA PRO A 296 -22.38 5.25 18.07
C PRO A 296 -22.34 3.82 17.49
N SER A 297 -23.39 3.30 16.84
CA SER A 297 -23.46 1.85 16.53
C SER A 297 -23.56 1.49 15.05
N THR A 298 -24.37 2.21 14.28
CA THR A 298 -24.41 2.04 12.81
C THR A 298 -23.27 2.79 12.13
N ASP A 299 -22.81 3.89 12.72
CA ASP A 299 -21.75 4.70 12.12
C ASP A 299 -20.40 4.01 12.26
N GLU A 300 -20.15 3.23 13.32
CA GLU A 300 -18.90 2.47 13.48
C GLU A 300 -18.71 1.39 12.42
N VAL A 301 -19.77 0.64 12.07
CA VAL A 301 -19.69 -0.37 11.00
C VAL A 301 -19.42 0.31 9.67
N ILE A 302 -20.09 1.44 9.40
CA ILE A 302 -19.87 2.22 8.17
C ILE A 302 -18.44 2.78 8.15
N ARG A 303 -17.96 3.36 9.26
CA ARG A 303 -16.60 3.87 9.47
C ARG A 303 -15.58 2.81 9.13
N GLU A 304 -15.72 1.60 9.70
CA GLU A 304 -14.84 0.46 9.44
C GLU A 304 -14.86 0.07 7.95
N LYS A 305 -16.03 0.01 7.31
CA LYS A 305 -16.12 -0.31 5.88
C LYS A 305 -15.48 0.76 5.01
N VAL A 306 -15.64 2.04 5.33
CA VAL A 306 -15.02 3.16 4.62
C VAL A 306 -13.50 3.11 4.76
N ILE A 307 -12.99 2.89 5.97
CA ILE A 307 -11.55 2.70 6.22
C ILE A 307 -11.00 1.53 5.42
N CYS A 308 -11.69 0.38 5.42
CA CYS A 308 -11.29 -0.78 4.62
C CYS A 308 -11.29 -0.46 3.12
N PHE A 309 -12.32 0.22 2.61
CA PHE A 309 -12.38 0.64 1.22
C PHE A 309 -11.21 1.56 0.84
N ILE A 310 -10.90 2.56 1.67
CA ILE A 310 -9.80 3.49 1.45
C ILE A 310 -8.46 2.75 1.43
N ARG A 311 -8.22 1.90 2.44
CA ARG A 311 -7.02 1.07 2.55
C ARG A 311 -6.83 0.16 1.32
N ASP A 312 -7.88 -0.51 0.88
CA ASP A 312 -7.77 -1.59 -0.12
C ASP A 312 -7.91 -1.10 -1.57
N LYS A 313 -8.60 0.03 -1.80
CA LYS A 313 -8.92 0.53 -3.15
C LYS A 313 -8.31 1.88 -3.46
N VAL A 314 -8.27 2.80 -2.50
CA VAL A 314 -7.84 4.18 -2.73
C VAL A 314 -6.32 4.30 -2.58
N PHE A 315 -5.77 3.87 -1.44
CA PHE A 315 -4.35 4.01 -1.13
C PHE A 315 -3.41 3.34 -2.16
N PRO A 316 -3.70 2.12 -2.67
CA PRO A 316 -2.87 1.49 -3.70
C PRO A 316 -2.85 2.26 -5.03
N LEU A 317 -3.88 3.07 -5.29
CA LEU A 317 -4.04 3.84 -6.54
C LEU A 317 -3.61 5.31 -6.40
N LYS A 318 -2.93 5.70 -5.31
CA LYS A 318 -2.49 7.09 -5.07
C LYS A 318 -1.79 7.76 -6.27
N ALA A 319 -0.97 7.03 -7.03
CA ALA A 319 -0.24 7.57 -8.18
C ALA A 319 -1.14 7.85 -9.40
N GLU A 320 -2.27 7.15 -9.50
CA GLU A 320 -3.31 7.40 -10.50
C GLU A 320 -4.20 8.56 -10.06
N LEU A 321 -4.65 8.54 -8.79
CA LEU A 321 -5.72 9.38 -8.27
C LEU A 321 -5.25 10.76 -7.80
N LEU A 322 -4.10 10.86 -7.11
CA LEU A 322 -3.64 12.11 -6.50
C LEU A 322 -2.92 12.97 -7.55
N LYS A 323 -3.69 13.66 -8.39
CA LYS A 323 -3.20 14.60 -9.41
C LYS A 323 -4.01 15.90 -9.41
N PRO A 324 -3.37 17.09 -9.45
CA PRO A 324 -1.92 17.33 -9.36
C PRO A 324 -1.31 16.83 -8.06
N GLN A 325 -0.09 16.27 -8.13
CA GLN A 325 0.46 15.44 -7.05
C GLN A 325 0.57 16.16 -5.71
N GLU A 326 1.30 17.28 -5.63
CA GLU A 326 1.54 17.95 -4.35
C GLU A 326 0.25 18.49 -3.71
N GLU A 327 -0.66 19.10 -4.49
CA GLU A 327 -1.93 19.62 -3.98
C GLU A 327 -2.82 18.49 -3.43
N MET A 328 -2.93 17.38 -4.16
CA MET A 328 -3.78 16.26 -3.75
C MET A 328 -3.19 15.45 -2.60
N GLU A 329 -1.86 15.33 -2.53
CA GLU A 329 -1.16 14.75 -1.38
C GLU A 329 -1.33 15.61 -0.12
N ARG A 330 -1.36 16.96 -0.26
CA ARG A 330 -1.70 17.87 0.85
C ARG A 330 -3.15 17.69 1.30
N HIS A 331 -4.08 17.68 0.36
CA HIS A 331 -5.51 17.51 0.63
C HIS A 331 -5.79 16.22 1.41
N ILE A 332 -5.27 15.07 0.96
CA ILE A 332 -5.48 13.79 1.67
C ILE A 332 -4.77 13.76 3.03
N THR A 333 -3.63 14.46 3.18
CA THR A 333 -2.96 14.60 4.47
C THR A 333 -3.84 15.35 5.47
N ASP A 334 -4.48 16.43 5.04
CA ASP A 334 -5.38 17.21 5.90
C ASP A 334 -6.65 16.42 6.27
N LEU A 335 -7.18 15.62 5.34
CA LEU A 335 -8.30 14.71 5.61
C LEU A 335 -7.92 13.63 6.63
N ILE A 336 -6.73 13.03 6.49
CA ILE A 336 -6.22 12.04 7.45
C ILE A 336 -6.09 12.68 8.83
N LYS A 337 -5.46 13.86 8.95
CA LYS A 337 -5.30 14.57 10.22
C LYS A 337 -6.62 14.81 10.95
N LYS A 338 -7.66 15.22 10.22
CA LYS A 338 -9.02 15.43 10.77
C LYS A 338 -9.68 14.14 11.25
N SER A 339 -9.19 13.00 10.80
CA SER A 339 -9.75 11.68 11.10
C SER A 339 -8.96 10.95 12.18
N LEU A 340 -8.02 11.61 12.88
CA LEU A 340 -7.16 10.97 13.89
C LEU A 340 -7.70 11.05 15.32
N GLU A 341 -8.81 11.77 15.56
CA GLU A 341 -9.34 11.96 16.91
C GLU A 341 -9.77 10.65 17.57
N ASP A 342 -10.43 9.75 16.81
CA ASP A 342 -10.90 8.45 17.29
C ASP A 342 -10.42 7.32 16.36
N VAL A 343 -9.12 6.98 16.49
CA VAL A 343 -8.49 5.91 15.70
C VAL A 343 -7.88 4.84 16.58
N THR A 344 -8.03 3.59 16.14
CA THR A 344 -7.30 2.48 16.75
C THR A 344 -5.81 2.56 16.42
N GLY A 345 -4.95 1.90 17.21
CA GLY A 345 -3.51 1.86 16.92
C GLY A 345 -3.17 1.23 15.55
N ALA A 346 -4.00 0.31 15.06
CA ALA A 346 -3.85 -0.29 13.73
C ALA A 346 -4.21 0.69 12.61
N GLU A 347 -5.29 1.45 12.79
CA GLU A 347 -5.72 2.50 11.85
C GLU A 347 -4.68 3.62 11.79
N PHE A 348 -4.20 4.08 12.95
CA PHE A 348 -3.15 5.10 13.03
C PHE A 348 -1.87 4.66 12.29
N ARG A 349 -1.42 3.42 12.50
CA ARG A 349 -0.26 2.86 11.78
C ARG A 349 -0.50 2.82 10.28
N MET A 350 -1.68 2.38 9.85
CA MET A 350 -2.07 2.33 8.44
C MET A 350 -2.06 3.72 7.78
N PHE A 351 -2.60 4.74 8.46
CA PHE A 351 -2.52 6.13 7.98
C PHE A 351 -1.09 6.64 7.91
N MET A 352 -0.28 6.42 8.96
CA MET A 352 1.11 6.87 9.00
C MET A 352 1.97 6.19 7.94
N ASP A 353 1.77 4.91 7.66
CA ASP A 353 2.47 4.19 6.59
C ASP A 353 2.03 4.68 5.21
N PHE A 354 0.76 5.03 5.02
CA PHE A 354 0.31 5.69 3.81
C PHE A 354 0.94 7.08 3.64
N LEU A 355 0.95 7.92 4.68
CA LEU A 355 1.56 9.26 4.64
C LEU A 355 3.04 9.19 4.28
N LYS A 356 3.83 8.28 4.89
CA LYS A 356 5.24 8.04 4.53
C LYS A 356 5.44 7.71 3.05
N SER A 357 4.42 7.13 2.43
CA SER A 357 4.46 6.69 1.04
C SER A 357 4.16 7.80 0.02
N LEU A 358 3.71 8.98 0.47
CA LEU A 358 3.46 10.16 -0.36
C LEU A 358 4.78 10.85 -0.75
N SER A 359 4.83 11.50 -1.90
CA SER A 359 6.06 12.18 -2.34
C SER A 359 6.47 13.35 -1.44
N ILE A 360 5.50 14.08 -0.87
CA ILE A 360 5.74 15.18 0.08
C ILE A 360 6.43 14.74 1.38
N PHE A 361 6.38 13.44 1.70
CA PHE A 361 6.98 12.83 2.89
C PHE A 361 7.97 11.68 2.59
N GLY A 362 8.10 11.29 1.32
CA GLY A 362 8.92 10.15 0.89
C GLY A 362 10.40 10.36 1.17
N GLU A 363 11.25 9.38 0.86
CA GLU A 363 12.68 9.36 1.24
C GLU A 363 13.46 10.63 0.85
N LYS A 364 13.11 11.25 -0.28
CA LYS A 364 13.75 12.47 -0.80
C LYS A 364 13.20 13.76 -0.22
N ALA A 365 12.16 13.70 0.62
CA ALA A 365 11.54 14.88 1.20
C ALA A 365 12.50 15.60 2.18
N PRO A 366 12.44 16.93 2.25
CA PRO A 366 13.25 17.71 3.18
C PRO A 366 13.00 17.31 4.64
N PRO A 367 14.00 17.39 5.53
CA PRO A 367 13.83 17.15 6.97
C PRO A 367 12.70 17.98 7.60
N GLU A 368 12.46 19.19 7.09
CA GLU A 368 11.40 20.09 7.58
C GLU A 368 10.00 19.49 7.40
N ARG A 369 9.80 18.63 6.39
CA ARG A 369 8.53 17.92 6.19
C ARG A 369 8.33 16.80 7.20
N MET A 370 9.40 16.29 7.82
CA MET A 370 9.29 15.27 8.87
C MET A 370 8.72 15.85 10.17
N LYS A 371 8.89 17.16 10.39
CA LYS A 371 8.30 17.86 11.53
C LYS A 371 6.79 17.67 11.59
N GLU A 372 6.11 17.80 10.45
CA GLU A 372 4.66 17.63 10.34
C GLU A 372 4.22 16.21 10.73
N LEU A 373 4.95 15.18 10.30
CA LEU A 373 4.64 13.79 10.67
C LEU A 373 4.92 13.51 12.15
N ILE A 374 5.98 14.10 12.71
CA ILE A 374 6.24 13.99 14.14
C ILE A 374 5.16 14.71 14.94
N GLU A 375 4.71 15.88 14.55
CA GLU A 375 3.62 16.60 15.24
C GLU A 375 2.33 15.77 15.28
N ILE A 376 2.02 15.02 14.22
CA ILE A 376 0.90 14.07 14.22
C ILE A 376 1.11 12.97 15.27
N ILE A 377 2.29 12.37 15.33
CA ILE A 377 2.61 11.29 16.28
C ILE A 377 2.65 11.80 17.72
N GLU A 378 3.16 13.01 17.94
CA GLU A 378 3.16 13.70 19.23
C GLU A 378 1.73 13.99 19.71
N GLY A 379 0.85 14.45 18.80
CA GLY A 379 -0.57 14.63 19.10
C GLY A 379 -1.25 13.32 19.46
N GLN A 380 -0.99 12.24 18.71
CA GLN A 380 -1.55 10.92 19.03
C GLN A 380 -1.02 10.34 20.34
N ALA A 381 0.23 10.63 20.70
CA ALA A 381 0.83 10.19 21.95
C ALA A 381 0.31 10.95 23.18
N ASP A 382 -0.39 12.07 22.98
CA ASP A 382 -0.93 12.95 24.02
C ASP A 382 0.12 13.33 25.08
N LEU A 383 1.25 13.87 24.62
CA LEU A 383 2.40 14.22 25.48
C LEU A 383 2.11 15.37 26.46
N ASP A 384 0.94 15.99 26.39
CA ASP A 384 0.48 17.01 27.34
C ASP A 384 -0.40 16.41 28.46
N ALA A 385 -0.82 15.15 28.34
CA ALA A 385 -1.63 14.47 29.33
C ALA A 385 -0.84 14.13 30.61
N GLN A 386 -1.57 14.15 31.74
CA GLN A 386 -1.05 13.67 33.01
C GLN A 386 -0.76 12.16 32.93
N PHE A 387 0.44 11.78 33.34
CA PHE A 387 0.85 10.38 33.32
C PHE A 387 0.26 9.60 34.50
N ASN A 388 -0.30 8.43 34.22
CA ASN A 388 -0.77 7.48 35.24
C ASN A 388 -0.20 6.08 34.96
N VAL A 389 0.47 5.51 35.97
CA VAL A 389 1.09 4.17 35.90
C VAL A 389 0.06 3.05 35.70
N THR A 390 -1.18 3.23 36.17
CA THR A 390 -2.24 2.22 36.00
C THR A 390 -2.92 2.28 34.64
N ASP A 391 -2.68 3.34 33.86
CA ASP A 391 -3.25 3.50 32.54
C ASP A 391 -2.42 2.72 31.52
N ALA A 392 -2.78 1.45 31.37
CA ALA A 392 -2.19 0.52 30.43
C ALA A 392 -2.22 1.05 28.98
N ASP A 393 -3.36 1.59 28.58
CA ASP A 393 -3.61 2.00 27.20
C ASP A 393 -2.78 3.22 26.83
N HIS A 394 -2.63 4.18 27.75
CA HIS A 394 -1.75 5.33 27.55
C HIS A 394 -0.29 4.90 27.43
N ILE A 395 0.19 3.97 28.28
CA ILE A 395 1.58 3.49 28.20
C ILE A 395 1.82 2.77 26.86
N ASP A 396 0.92 1.88 26.45
CA ASP A 396 1.06 1.11 25.22
C ASP A 396 0.96 2.01 23.97
N ARG A 397 0.13 3.07 24.03
CA ARG A 397 0.06 4.12 23.02
C ARG A 397 1.35 4.93 22.94
N LEU A 398 1.89 5.38 24.08
CA LEU A 398 3.15 6.12 24.15
C LEU A 398 4.30 5.30 23.53
N ILE A 399 4.43 4.02 23.92
CA ILE A 399 5.45 3.10 23.38
C ILE A 399 5.27 2.94 21.86
N SER A 400 4.04 2.72 21.41
CA SER A 400 3.74 2.56 19.98
C SER A 400 4.10 3.82 19.17
N CYS A 401 3.77 5.00 19.68
CA CYS A 401 4.10 6.28 19.07
C CYS A 401 5.61 6.53 19.06
N LEU A 402 6.33 6.22 20.15
CA LEU A 402 7.79 6.30 20.22
C LEU A 402 8.44 5.45 19.12
N PHE A 403 8.06 4.18 18.99
CA PHE A 403 8.60 3.30 17.95
C PHE A 403 8.26 3.79 16.54
N MET A 404 7.07 4.36 16.35
CA MET A 404 6.64 4.93 15.08
C MET A 404 7.42 6.20 14.71
N ALA A 405 7.86 6.97 15.71
CA ALA A 405 8.60 8.22 15.54
C ALA A 405 10.09 8.01 15.16
N ILE A 406 10.69 6.88 15.58
CA ILE A 406 12.13 6.59 15.37
C ILE A 406 12.61 6.80 13.92
N PRO A 407 11.95 6.27 12.88
CA PRO A 407 12.38 6.47 11.49
C PRO A 407 12.47 7.95 11.07
N PHE A 408 11.67 8.82 11.68
CA PHE A 408 11.67 10.25 11.39
C PHE A 408 12.77 11.01 12.13
N PHE A 409 13.15 10.56 13.33
CA PHE A 409 14.34 11.07 14.02
C PHE A 409 15.62 10.77 13.23
N VAL A 410 15.70 9.58 12.62
CA VAL A 410 16.81 9.22 11.71
C VAL A 410 16.92 10.21 10.55
N ARG A 411 15.79 10.77 10.10
CA ARG A 411 15.69 11.75 9.02
C ARG A 411 15.80 13.21 9.49
N GLY A 412 16.18 13.44 10.74
CA GLY A 412 16.47 14.78 11.28
C GLY A 412 15.31 15.47 11.98
N ALA A 413 14.17 14.79 12.20
CA ALA A 413 13.10 15.35 13.03
C ALA A 413 13.53 15.39 14.51
N SER A 414 12.99 16.37 15.26
CA SER A 414 13.30 16.50 16.69
C SER A 414 12.51 15.49 17.53
N GLY A 415 13.17 14.88 18.51
CA GLY A 415 12.55 14.03 19.53
C GLY A 415 12.37 14.71 20.89
N SER A 416 12.56 16.03 20.99
CA SER A 416 12.65 16.73 22.29
C SER A 416 11.39 16.59 23.14
N LYS A 417 10.17 16.63 22.58
CA LYS A 417 8.93 16.50 23.37
C LYS A 417 8.82 15.11 24.01
N PHE A 418 9.06 14.06 23.24
CA PHE A 418 9.11 12.69 23.74
C PHE A 418 10.14 12.54 24.86
N LEU A 419 11.36 13.04 24.68
CA LEU A 419 12.42 12.96 25.69
C LEU A 419 12.05 13.72 26.97
N ASN A 420 11.46 14.91 26.82
CA ASN A 420 10.99 15.70 27.96
C ASN A 420 9.89 14.97 28.74
N TYR A 421 8.94 14.36 28.04
CA TYR A 421 7.89 13.57 28.65
C TYR A 421 8.45 12.35 29.40
N LEU A 422 9.32 11.58 28.74
CA LEU A 422 10.02 10.44 29.34
C LEU A 422 10.77 10.86 30.61
N ASN A 423 11.53 11.95 30.55
CA ASN A 423 12.35 12.41 31.66
C ASN A 423 11.52 12.91 32.86
N LYS A 424 10.44 13.65 32.60
CA LYS A 424 9.61 14.27 33.65
C LYS A 424 8.61 13.30 34.27
N HIS A 425 8.02 12.42 33.47
CA HIS A 425 6.84 11.66 33.87
C HIS A 425 7.09 10.15 33.97
N ILE A 426 7.96 9.59 33.11
CA ILE A 426 8.18 8.14 33.06
C ILE A 426 9.34 7.68 33.93
N VAL A 427 10.53 8.27 33.76
CA VAL A 427 11.73 7.84 34.49
C VAL A 427 11.57 7.89 36.01
N PRO A 428 10.93 8.91 36.62
CA PRO A 428 10.76 8.98 38.08
C PRO A 428 9.93 7.83 38.67
N VAL A 429 8.99 7.26 37.90
CA VAL A 429 8.09 6.17 38.32
C VAL A 429 8.40 4.86 37.63
N PHE A 430 9.57 4.76 36.97
CA PHE A 430 9.92 3.65 36.08
C PHE A 430 9.77 2.28 36.74
N ASP A 431 10.08 2.15 38.04
CA ASP A 431 9.98 0.88 38.77
C ASP A 431 8.55 0.38 38.99
N GLN A 432 7.58 1.29 38.97
CA GLN A 432 6.17 0.98 39.16
C GLN A 432 5.52 0.43 37.89
N LEU A 433 6.21 0.55 36.74
CA LEU A 433 5.72 0.04 35.46
C LEU A 433 5.80 -1.50 35.39
N PRO A 434 4.89 -2.14 34.63
CA PRO A 434 4.99 -3.56 34.29
C PRO A 434 6.30 -3.89 33.56
N GLU A 435 6.82 -5.10 33.79
CA GLU A 435 8.16 -5.51 33.31
C GLU A 435 8.27 -5.52 31.77
N GLU A 436 7.22 -5.93 31.07
CA GLU A 436 7.19 -5.92 29.59
C GLU A 436 7.32 -4.49 29.02
N ARG A 437 6.60 -3.53 29.62
CA ARG A 437 6.60 -2.13 29.21
C ARG A 437 7.91 -1.43 29.53
N LYS A 438 8.54 -1.75 30.67
CA LYS A 438 9.87 -1.24 31.04
C LYS A 438 10.89 -1.54 29.95
N LEU A 439 10.92 -2.78 29.48
CA LEU A 439 11.86 -3.20 28.44
C LEU A 439 11.65 -2.40 27.15
N ASP A 440 10.41 -2.27 26.70
CA ASP A 440 10.11 -1.61 25.44
C ASP A 440 10.38 -0.10 25.50
N LEU A 441 10.13 0.54 26.64
CA LEU A 441 10.52 1.94 26.89
C LEU A 441 12.05 2.12 26.85
N LEU A 442 12.80 1.20 27.46
CA LEU A 442 14.27 1.26 27.44
C LEU A 442 14.83 1.03 26.03
N LYS A 443 14.26 0.11 25.25
CA LYS A 443 14.63 -0.08 23.84
C LYS A 443 14.35 1.18 23.02
N ALA A 444 13.16 1.78 23.16
CA ALA A 444 12.81 3.01 22.47
C ALA A 444 13.76 4.16 22.84
N LEU A 445 14.05 4.35 24.13
CA LEU A 445 14.99 5.34 24.61
C LEU A 445 16.40 5.12 24.05
N ALA A 446 16.88 3.88 24.04
CA ALA A 446 18.17 3.54 23.45
C ALA A 446 18.21 3.90 21.96
N GLU A 447 17.17 3.59 21.20
CA GLU A 447 17.07 3.90 19.77
C GLU A 447 16.96 5.40 19.45
N ILE A 448 16.37 6.19 20.34
CA ILE A 448 16.25 7.65 20.17
C ILE A 448 17.54 8.38 20.58
N SER A 449 18.32 7.82 21.52
CA SER A 449 19.54 8.45 22.06
C SER A 449 20.56 8.98 21.02
N PRO A 450 20.79 8.33 19.86
CA PRO A 450 21.73 8.85 18.86
C PRO A 450 21.22 10.10 18.14
N TYR A 451 19.92 10.38 18.17
CA TYR A 451 19.27 11.47 17.43
C TYR A 451 18.90 12.68 18.30
N THR A 452 19.22 12.65 19.60
CA THR A 452 18.98 13.78 20.52
C THR A 452 19.86 14.99 20.23
N THR A 453 19.41 16.18 20.63
CA THR A 453 20.24 17.39 20.63
C THR A 453 21.19 17.43 21.84
N PRO A 454 22.26 18.25 21.83
CA PRO A 454 23.10 18.45 23.01
C PRO A 454 22.34 18.99 24.22
N GLN A 455 21.32 19.82 24.01
CA GLN A 455 20.49 20.36 25.09
C GLN A 455 19.63 19.26 25.72
N ASP A 456 18.89 18.49 24.91
CA ASP A 456 18.07 17.37 25.42
C ASP A 456 18.95 16.35 26.14
N SER A 457 20.15 16.10 25.61
CA SER A 457 21.12 15.18 26.21
C SER A 457 21.53 15.62 27.62
N ARG A 458 21.81 16.90 27.83
CA ARG A 458 22.13 17.45 29.17
C ARG A 458 20.98 17.27 30.16
N GLN A 459 19.73 17.37 29.70
CA GLN A 459 18.56 17.31 30.58
C GLN A 459 18.21 15.88 31.02
N ILE A 460 18.31 14.91 30.11
CA ILE A 460 17.92 13.52 30.39
C ILE A 460 19.07 12.67 30.97
N LEU A 461 20.32 13.01 30.67
CA LEU A 461 21.49 12.23 31.09
C LEU A 461 21.58 11.98 32.62
N PRO A 462 21.27 12.93 33.52
CA PRO A 462 21.26 12.66 34.96
C PRO A 462 20.32 11.51 35.34
N SER A 463 19.10 11.51 34.81
CA SER A 463 18.09 10.48 35.05
C SER A 463 18.51 9.13 34.49
N ILE A 464 19.10 9.11 33.28
CA ILE A 464 19.64 7.87 32.69
C ILE A 464 20.82 7.33 33.50
N ALA A 465 21.73 8.19 33.96
CA ALA A 465 22.87 7.77 34.77
C ALA A 465 22.43 7.19 36.12
N GLN A 466 21.43 7.79 36.77
CA GLN A 466 20.85 7.26 38.01
C GLN A 466 20.17 5.90 37.79
N LEU A 467 19.38 5.78 36.72
CA LEU A 467 18.71 4.53 36.38
C LEU A 467 19.74 3.43 36.01
N LEU A 468 20.79 3.78 35.27
CA LEU A 468 21.90 2.88 34.98
C LEU A 468 22.58 2.40 36.27
N LYS A 469 22.93 3.31 37.19
CA LYS A 469 23.51 2.93 38.50
C LYS A 469 22.57 2.05 39.33
N LYS A 470 21.25 2.20 39.17
CA LYS A 470 20.28 1.35 39.85
C LYS A 470 20.31 -0.09 39.32
N TYR A 471 20.41 -0.28 38.01
CA TYR A 471 20.43 -1.60 37.37
C TYR A 471 21.83 -2.21 37.26
N MET A 472 22.90 -1.45 37.53
CA MET A 472 24.23 -2.00 37.73
C MET A 472 24.41 -2.46 39.18
N PRO A 473 24.61 -3.75 39.44
CA PRO A 473 24.67 -4.30 40.80
C PRO A 473 25.86 -3.77 41.60
N ARG A 474 25.70 -3.67 42.92
CA ARG A 474 26.76 -3.33 43.87
C ARG A 474 27.57 -4.54 44.32
N ARG A 475 26.99 -5.73 44.19
CA ARG A 475 27.59 -7.00 44.63
C ARG A 475 27.40 -8.07 43.57
N LYS A 476 28.35 -9.00 43.48
CA LYS A 476 28.30 -10.13 42.52
C LYS A 476 27.12 -11.09 42.75
N THR A 477 26.45 -11.00 43.89
CA THR A 477 25.30 -11.84 44.26
C THR A 477 23.95 -11.28 43.80
N GLU A 478 23.90 -10.02 43.36
CA GLU A 478 22.68 -9.37 42.89
C GLU A 478 22.35 -9.82 41.46
N GLU A 479 21.07 -10.04 41.17
CA GLU A 479 20.60 -10.35 39.82
C GLU A 479 20.70 -9.10 38.93
N MET A 480 21.10 -9.30 37.67
CA MET A 480 21.30 -8.23 36.71
C MET A 480 20.50 -8.48 35.44
N ASN A 481 19.64 -7.53 35.07
CA ASN A 481 18.96 -7.56 33.79
C ASN A 481 19.90 -7.04 32.69
N PHE A 482 20.55 -7.96 31.96
CA PHE A 482 21.51 -7.65 30.90
C PHE A 482 20.91 -6.74 29.81
N THR A 483 19.65 -6.95 29.43
CA THR A 483 19.03 -6.17 28.37
C THR A 483 18.77 -4.73 28.82
N TYR A 484 18.40 -4.50 30.08
CA TYR A 484 18.27 -3.14 30.62
C TYR A 484 19.61 -2.43 30.66
N VAL A 485 20.64 -3.12 31.15
CA VAL A 485 22.00 -2.57 31.21
C VAL A 485 22.53 -2.25 29.80
N GLU A 486 22.26 -3.09 28.80
CA GLU A 486 22.59 -2.79 27.40
C GLU A 486 21.89 -1.50 26.92
N CYS A 487 20.58 -1.40 27.10
CA CYS A 487 19.81 -0.21 26.69
C CYS A 487 20.32 1.07 27.36
N LEU A 488 20.53 1.01 28.68
CA LEU A 488 20.94 2.15 29.50
C LEU A 488 22.39 2.56 29.23
N LEU A 489 23.31 1.60 29.05
CA LEU A 489 24.69 1.90 28.63
C LEU A 489 24.71 2.54 27.25
N PHE A 490 23.95 2.00 26.29
CA PHE A 490 23.88 2.55 24.94
C PHE A 490 23.36 3.99 24.96
N ALA A 491 22.24 4.23 25.64
CA ALA A 491 21.70 5.57 25.82
C ALA A 491 22.70 6.50 26.52
N PHE A 492 23.34 6.05 27.61
CA PHE A 492 24.34 6.82 28.34
C PHE A 492 25.50 7.25 27.42
N HIS A 493 26.06 6.36 26.61
CA HIS A 493 27.15 6.69 25.69
C HIS A 493 26.75 7.77 24.69
N HIS A 494 25.61 7.62 24.01
CA HIS A 494 25.20 8.59 22.99
C HIS A 494 24.83 9.96 23.58
N LEU A 495 24.24 10.00 24.76
CA LEU A 495 23.92 11.23 25.47
C LEU A 495 25.19 11.91 26.01
N ALA A 496 26.09 11.14 26.63
CA ALA A 496 27.36 11.63 27.15
C ALA A 496 28.30 12.11 26.04
N PHE A 497 28.27 11.50 24.85
CA PHE A 497 29.03 11.98 23.70
C PHE A 497 28.66 13.43 23.32
N LYS A 498 27.38 13.80 23.45
CA LYS A 498 26.87 15.16 23.15
C LYS A 498 26.99 16.13 24.33
N ALA A 499 27.03 15.60 25.55
CA ALA A 499 27.10 16.36 26.79
C ALA A 499 28.17 15.80 27.76
N PRO A 500 29.45 15.77 27.36
CA PRO A 500 30.47 15.02 28.09
C PRO A 500 30.77 15.61 29.47
N ASN A 501 30.77 16.94 29.62
CA ASN A 501 31.01 17.59 30.91
C ASN A 501 29.91 17.33 31.95
N ALA A 502 28.67 17.05 31.52
CA ALA A 502 27.58 16.68 32.43
C ALA A 502 27.86 15.34 33.15
N THR A 503 28.79 14.52 32.64
CA THR A 503 29.18 13.26 33.31
C THR A 503 30.13 13.45 34.49
N ASN A 504 30.72 14.64 34.66
CA ASN A 504 31.70 14.90 35.74
C ASN A 504 31.07 14.65 37.12
N SER A 505 29.93 15.28 37.41
CA SER A 505 29.24 15.10 38.70
C SER A 505 28.49 13.78 38.82
N LEU A 506 28.12 13.16 37.69
CA LEU A 506 27.34 11.92 37.67
C LEU A 506 28.20 10.68 37.88
N CYS A 507 29.39 10.64 37.27
CA CYS A 507 30.27 9.46 37.21
C CYS A 507 31.67 9.74 37.76
N GLY A 508 31.98 10.98 38.17
CA GLY A 508 33.29 11.36 38.69
C GLY A 508 34.39 11.51 37.64
N TYR A 509 34.03 11.72 36.38
CA TYR A 509 34.99 12.02 35.32
C TYR A 509 35.54 13.45 35.43
N LYS A 510 36.70 13.69 34.81
CA LYS A 510 37.37 15.00 34.77
C LYS A 510 37.49 15.49 33.33
N ILE A 511 36.36 15.78 32.70
CA ILE A 511 36.32 16.27 31.32
C ILE A 511 36.25 17.80 31.33
N VAL A 512 37.22 18.43 30.68
CA VAL A 512 37.31 19.89 30.51
C VAL A 512 36.85 20.23 29.10
N THR A 513 35.77 21.00 28.99
CA THR A 513 35.21 21.47 27.70
C THR A 513 35.37 22.97 27.51
N GLY A 514 35.87 23.69 28.53
CA GLY A 514 35.97 25.14 28.53
C GLY A 514 34.65 25.84 28.87
N GLN A 515 33.67 25.11 29.42
CA GLN A 515 32.36 25.64 29.79
C GLN A 515 32.26 25.88 31.30
N PRO A 516 31.52 26.91 31.77
CA PRO A 516 31.32 27.16 33.20
C PRO A 516 30.74 25.96 33.97
N SER A 517 30.02 25.08 33.27
CA SER A 517 29.41 23.86 33.82
C SER A 517 30.41 22.73 34.10
N ASP A 518 31.70 22.88 33.79
CA ASP A 518 32.70 21.82 33.96
C ASP A 518 33.03 21.50 35.43
N ARG A 519 32.65 22.39 36.38
CA ARG A 519 32.81 22.21 37.85
C ARG A 519 34.21 21.75 38.28
N LEU A 520 35.24 22.40 37.73
CA LEU A 520 36.66 21.98 37.79
C LEU A 520 37.33 22.00 39.18
N GLY A 521 36.60 22.27 40.25
CA GLY A 521 37.09 22.29 41.63
C GLY A 521 36.35 21.36 42.60
N GLU A 522 35.30 20.66 42.16
CA GLU A 522 34.54 19.72 42.99
C GLU A 522 35.22 18.33 42.96
N ASP A 523 35.35 17.69 44.14
CA ASP A 523 35.89 16.34 44.23
C ASP A 523 34.77 15.29 44.08
N PHE A 524 34.79 14.57 42.97
CA PHE A 524 33.85 13.48 42.67
C PHE A 524 34.49 12.10 42.78
N SER A 525 35.58 11.96 43.55
CA SER A 525 36.33 10.70 43.67
C SER A 525 35.46 9.53 44.17
N GLU A 526 34.52 9.78 45.09
CA GLU A 526 33.58 8.74 45.56
C GLU A 526 32.63 8.28 44.45
N CYS A 527 32.09 9.20 43.65
CA CYS A 527 31.27 8.88 42.48
C CYS A 527 32.05 8.06 41.45
N SER A 528 33.31 8.41 41.21
CA SER A 528 34.20 7.66 40.30
C SER A 528 34.46 6.25 40.80
N LYS A 529 34.70 6.10 42.12
CA LYS A 529 34.93 4.79 42.74
C LYS A 529 33.69 3.90 42.66
N ASP A 530 32.51 4.41 43.09
CA ASP A 530 31.23 3.67 43.00
C ASP A 530 30.92 3.24 41.56
N PHE A 531 31.09 4.15 40.59
CA PHE A 531 30.81 3.83 39.18
C PHE A 531 31.77 2.77 38.62
N THR A 532 33.08 2.88 38.90
CA THR A 532 34.10 1.94 38.43
C THR A 532 33.93 0.55 39.05
N GLU A 533 33.62 0.47 40.35
CA GLU A 533 33.36 -0.80 41.03
C GLU A 533 32.15 -1.52 40.43
N ARG A 534 31.06 -0.79 40.16
CA ARG A 534 29.87 -1.35 39.49
C ARG A 534 30.17 -1.84 38.09
N LEU A 535 30.94 -1.08 37.29
CA LEU A 535 31.37 -1.51 35.96
C LEU A 535 32.16 -2.84 36.04
N GLY A 536 33.08 -2.98 37.00
CA GLY A 536 33.81 -4.22 37.21
C GLY A 536 32.90 -5.42 37.52
N ILE A 537 31.88 -5.23 38.35
CA ILE A 537 30.90 -6.29 38.68
C ILE A 537 30.06 -6.65 37.45
N VAL A 538 29.55 -5.65 36.72
CA VAL A 538 28.78 -5.85 35.48
C VAL A 538 29.59 -6.68 34.48
N GLU A 539 30.87 -6.35 34.29
CA GLU A 539 31.73 -7.08 33.38
C GLU A 539 31.96 -8.54 33.82
N ASP A 540 32.17 -8.78 35.12
CA ASP A 540 32.38 -10.12 35.65
C ASP A 540 31.13 -11.00 35.48
N LEU A 541 29.95 -10.47 35.79
CA LEU A 541 28.66 -11.14 35.57
C LEU A 541 28.41 -11.39 34.07
N THR A 542 28.78 -10.43 33.22
CA THR A 542 28.66 -10.54 31.76
C THR A 542 29.59 -11.62 31.21
N ARG A 543 30.86 -11.67 31.64
CA ARG A 543 31.81 -12.72 31.25
C ARG A 543 31.36 -14.11 31.70
N ALA A 544 30.81 -14.23 32.91
CA ALA A 544 30.27 -15.49 33.42
C ALA A 544 29.06 -15.96 32.60
N THR A 545 28.13 -15.06 32.30
CA THR A 545 26.92 -15.36 31.51
C THR A 545 27.25 -15.67 30.06
N MET A 546 28.18 -14.93 29.45
CA MET A 546 28.67 -15.19 28.10
C MET A 546 29.27 -16.59 27.96
N LYS A 547 30.02 -17.08 28.98
CA LYS A 547 30.51 -18.46 29.02
C LYS A 547 29.36 -19.47 29.05
N LYS A 548 28.35 -19.26 29.91
CA LYS A 548 27.16 -20.13 30.00
C LYS A 548 26.39 -20.18 28.67
N LEU A 549 26.16 -19.02 28.03
CA LEU A 549 25.48 -18.94 26.74
C LEU A 549 26.27 -19.61 25.61
N THR A 550 27.60 -19.47 25.60
CA THR A 550 28.47 -20.12 24.60
C THR A 550 28.40 -21.65 24.74
N GLN A 551 28.36 -22.16 25.97
CA GLN A 551 28.16 -23.57 26.25
C GLN A 551 26.76 -24.05 25.81
N GLY A 552 25.70 -23.32 26.19
CA GLY A 552 24.32 -23.63 25.78
C GLY A 552 24.14 -23.66 24.26
N MET A 553 24.81 -22.76 23.52
CA MET A 553 24.80 -22.78 22.05
C MET A 553 25.35 -24.08 21.46
N ALA A 554 26.40 -24.66 22.06
CA ALA A 554 26.95 -25.94 21.65
C ALA A 554 25.97 -27.09 21.93
N GLU A 555 25.22 -27.02 23.04
CA GLU A 555 24.17 -27.98 23.40
C GLU A 555 22.98 -27.89 22.44
N HIS A 556 22.50 -26.68 22.11
CA HIS A 556 21.44 -26.48 21.11
C HIS A 556 21.86 -26.96 19.70
N ASN A 557 23.14 -26.82 19.34
CA ASN A 557 23.67 -27.37 18.08
C ASN A 557 23.59 -28.91 18.04
N LYS A 558 23.93 -29.57 19.15
CA LYS A 558 23.79 -31.03 19.29
C LYS A 558 22.32 -31.46 19.30
N ALA A 559 21.47 -30.75 20.04
CA ALA A 559 20.03 -31.02 20.09
C ALA A 559 19.37 -30.88 18.72
N MET A 560 19.73 -29.85 17.94
CA MET A 560 19.22 -29.65 16.59
C MET A 560 19.59 -30.80 15.64
N ALA A 561 20.78 -31.37 15.79
CA ALA A 561 21.22 -32.53 15.01
C ALA A 561 20.50 -33.84 15.44
N ALA A 562 20.07 -33.92 16.70
CA ALA A 562 19.38 -35.09 17.26
C ALA A 562 17.85 -35.05 17.13
N ALA A 563 17.27 -33.88 16.83
CA ALA A 563 15.82 -33.69 16.74
C ALA A 563 15.20 -34.45 15.56
N LYS A 564 14.17 -35.26 15.86
CA LYS A 564 13.49 -36.13 14.88
C LYS A 564 12.18 -35.56 14.34
N SER A 565 11.54 -34.66 15.11
CA SER A 565 10.30 -33.96 14.71
C SER A 565 10.62 -32.55 14.22
N ASP A 566 9.79 -32.01 13.33
CA ASP A 566 9.92 -30.64 12.85
C ASP A 566 9.53 -29.61 13.93
N GLU A 567 8.55 -29.91 14.80
CA GLU A 567 8.20 -29.07 15.95
C GLU A 567 9.38 -28.88 16.92
N ALA A 568 10.09 -29.99 17.24
CA ALA A 568 11.27 -29.94 18.10
C ALA A 568 12.43 -29.15 17.47
N LYS A 569 12.56 -29.18 16.13
CA LYS A 569 13.57 -28.36 15.43
C LYS A 569 13.22 -26.88 15.51
N ASP A 570 11.94 -26.53 15.40
CA ASP A 570 11.47 -25.15 15.50
C ASP A 570 11.67 -24.57 16.91
N GLU A 571 11.37 -25.32 17.96
CA GLU A 571 11.67 -24.93 19.35
C GLU A 571 13.18 -24.69 19.57
N ILE A 572 14.02 -25.62 19.11
CA ILE A 572 15.48 -25.49 19.23
C ILE A 572 16.00 -24.29 18.43
N LYS A 573 15.37 -23.96 17.29
CA LYS A 573 15.71 -22.79 16.48
C LYS A 573 15.40 -21.49 17.23
N ILE A 574 14.26 -21.40 17.91
CA ILE A 574 13.91 -20.26 18.78
C ILE A 574 14.93 -20.13 19.91
N GLN A 575 15.28 -21.23 20.58
CA GLN A 575 16.29 -21.23 21.64
C GLN A 575 17.65 -20.74 21.13
N LYS A 576 18.12 -21.22 19.98
CA LYS A 576 19.37 -20.74 19.35
C LYS A 576 19.33 -19.24 19.05
N GLN A 577 18.19 -18.74 18.56
CA GLN A 577 18.03 -17.31 18.30
C GLN A 577 18.13 -16.51 19.60
N ASN A 578 17.46 -16.95 20.66
CA ASN A 578 17.54 -16.31 21.99
C ASN A 578 18.96 -16.32 22.56
N THR A 579 19.67 -17.46 22.49
CA THR A 579 21.08 -17.55 22.90
C THR A 579 21.97 -16.62 22.09
N THR A 580 21.74 -16.51 20.77
CA THR A 580 22.49 -15.61 19.89
C THR A 580 22.26 -14.14 20.27
N THR A 581 21.02 -13.75 20.53
CA THR A 581 20.69 -12.40 21.01
C THR A 581 21.35 -12.11 22.36
N GLY A 582 21.29 -13.06 23.31
CA GLY A 582 21.96 -12.94 24.61
C GLY A 582 23.48 -12.79 24.49
N LEU A 583 24.12 -13.50 23.56
CA LEU A 583 25.55 -13.33 23.27
C LEU A 583 25.87 -11.95 22.69
N ARG A 584 25.01 -11.40 21.82
CA ARG A 584 25.17 -10.03 21.30
C ARG A 584 25.04 -9.00 22.42
N THR A 585 24.02 -9.11 23.28
CA THR A 585 23.85 -8.26 24.47
C THR A 585 25.11 -8.27 25.34
N CYS A 586 25.66 -9.45 25.65
CA CYS A 586 26.89 -9.55 26.44
C CYS A 586 28.08 -8.87 25.76
N ASN A 587 28.27 -9.08 24.45
CA ASN A 587 29.34 -8.42 23.70
C ASN A 587 29.21 -6.90 23.69
N ASN A 588 27.99 -6.40 23.51
CA ASN A 588 27.70 -4.97 23.50
C ASN A 588 28.01 -4.35 24.88
N ILE A 589 27.59 -4.97 25.97
CA ILE A 589 27.90 -4.52 27.34
C ILE A 589 29.43 -4.46 27.55
N LEU A 590 30.17 -5.50 27.19
CA LEU A 590 31.64 -5.52 27.35
C LEU A 590 32.34 -4.46 26.48
N ALA A 591 31.82 -4.21 25.28
CA ALA A 591 32.35 -3.17 24.39
C ALA A 591 32.09 -1.76 24.95
N MET A 592 30.93 -1.53 25.54
CA MET A 592 30.51 -0.23 26.12
C MET A 592 31.17 0.05 27.48
N THR A 593 31.30 -0.95 28.34
CA THR A 593 31.92 -0.78 29.67
C THR A 593 33.42 -0.50 29.61
N LYS A 594 34.15 -1.12 28.66
CA LYS A 594 35.61 -1.00 28.57
C LYS A 594 36.14 0.45 28.45
N PRO A 595 35.61 1.33 27.57
CA PRO A 595 36.03 2.73 27.49
C PRO A 595 35.77 3.56 28.75
N LEU A 596 34.81 3.15 29.59
CA LEU A 596 34.36 3.91 30.76
C LEU A 596 35.32 3.81 31.96
N HIS A 597 36.31 2.91 31.94
CA HIS A 597 37.35 2.84 32.99
C HIS A 597 38.40 3.94 32.89
N SER A 598 38.46 4.67 31.76
CA SER A 598 39.38 5.79 31.61
C SER A 598 38.95 6.99 32.45
N LYS A 599 39.91 7.73 33.03
CA LYS A 599 39.66 9.01 33.73
C LYS A 599 39.02 10.06 32.81
N THR A 600 39.32 9.96 31.52
CA THR A 600 38.72 10.72 30.43
C THR A 600 38.17 9.71 29.41
N PRO A 601 36.93 9.23 29.61
CA PRO A 601 36.35 8.19 28.77
C PRO A 601 36.08 8.73 27.36
N SER A 602 36.29 7.87 26.37
CA SER A 602 35.81 8.10 25.00
C SER A 602 34.40 7.53 24.90
N PHE A 603 33.41 8.40 24.75
CA PHE A 603 32.02 7.98 24.58
C PHE A 603 31.77 7.54 23.14
N ILE A 604 31.00 6.47 22.99
CA ILE A 604 30.59 5.96 21.69
C ILE A 604 29.50 6.90 21.15
N GLY A 605 29.90 7.80 20.25
CA GLY A 605 29.02 8.73 19.54
C GLY A 605 28.64 8.28 18.13
N ASP A 606 29.42 7.37 17.57
CA ASP A 606 29.17 6.74 16.28
C ASP A 606 28.33 5.47 16.46
N LYS A 607 27.63 5.03 15.40
CA LYS A 607 26.83 3.79 15.42
C LYS A 607 27.71 2.53 15.36
N SER A 608 28.85 2.54 16.05
CA SER A 608 29.84 1.44 16.05
C SER A 608 29.34 0.21 16.80
N VAL A 609 28.37 0.38 17.71
CA VAL A 609 27.64 -0.71 18.38
C VAL A 609 26.23 -0.78 17.80
N ASN A 610 25.81 -1.97 17.37
CA ASN A 610 24.43 -2.25 16.98
C ASN A 610 23.71 -2.93 18.14
N LEU A 611 22.57 -2.35 18.55
CA LEU A 611 21.70 -2.91 19.58
C LEU A 611 21.34 -4.37 19.27
N SER A 612 21.29 -5.23 20.30
CA SER A 612 21.16 -6.68 20.14
C SER A 612 19.94 -7.15 19.32
N TRP A 613 18.84 -6.38 19.38
CA TRP A 613 17.60 -6.63 18.64
C TRP A 613 17.55 -6.00 17.23
N LYS A 614 18.60 -5.29 16.80
CA LYS A 614 18.74 -4.80 15.43
C LYS A 614 19.52 -5.80 14.58
N GLU A 615 19.10 -5.96 13.33
CA GLU A 615 19.86 -6.76 12.37
C GLU A 615 21.25 -6.16 12.15
N ALA A 616 22.28 -6.99 12.13
CA ALA A 616 23.61 -6.55 11.74
C ALA A 616 23.54 -6.17 10.25
N ILE A 617 23.57 -4.87 9.96
CA ILE A 617 23.72 -4.37 8.59
C ILE A 617 25.08 -4.88 8.10
N LYS A 618 25.09 -5.89 7.22
CA LYS A 618 26.29 -6.28 6.49
C LYS A 618 26.76 -5.05 5.72
N PRO A 619 28.02 -4.60 5.85
CA PRO A 619 28.56 -3.62 4.94
C PRO A 619 28.41 -4.18 3.53
N SER A 620 27.72 -3.44 2.64
CA SER A 620 27.76 -3.75 1.22
C SER A 620 29.22 -3.72 0.79
N ALA A 621 29.68 -4.81 0.17
CA ALA A 621 31.02 -4.88 -0.38
C ALA A 621 31.21 -3.67 -1.30
N ALA A 622 32.21 -2.86 -1.03
CA ALA A 622 32.64 -1.79 -1.92
C ALA A 622 32.80 -2.38 -3.32
N SER A 623 32.01 -1.88 -4.27
CA SER A 623 32.19 -2.16 -5.68
C SER A 623 33.55 -1.60 -6.08
N ASN A 624 34.50 -2.48 -6.36
CA ASN A 624 35.74 -2.11 -7.06
C ASN A 624 35.37 -1.62 -8.46
N ALA A 625 35.13 -0.31 -8.59
CA ALA A 625 35.15 0.35 -9.88
C ALA A 625 36.60 0.71 -10.20
N THR A 626 37.19 -0.02 -11.14
CA THR A 626 38.43 0.34 -11.82
C THR A 626 38.26 1.67 -12.53
N THR A 627 38.91 2.72 -12.03
CA THR A 627 39.07 4.00 -12.75
C THR A 627 40.35 3.98 -13.58
N THR A 628 40.17 3.94 -14.90
CA THR A 628 41.18 4.27 -15.92
C THR A 628 41.56 5.75 -15.83
N GLY A 629 42.86 6.03 -15.80
CA GLY A 629 43.41 7.36 -15.48
C GLY A 629 43.47 8.37 -16.63
N VAL A 630 43.65 9.65 -16.27
CA VAL A 630 44.23 10.70 -17.14
C VAL A 630 45.08 11.68 -16.30
N LYS A 631 46.32 11.84 -16.81
CA LYS A 631 47.44 12.79 -16.62
C LYS A 631 47.38 13.98 -15.64
N ARG A 632 48.50 14.11 -14.92
CA ARG A 632 49.05 15.28 -14.19
C ARG A 632 49.67 16.32 -15.16
N PRO A 633 49.89 17.57 -14.70
CA PRO A 633 51.18 18.25 -14.90
C PRO A 633 51.84 18.68 -13.58
N ALA A 634 53.11 19.09 -13.68
CA ALA A 634 54.16 18.95 -12.67
C ALA A 634 54.74 20.27 -12.11
N ASN A 635 55.35 20.15 -10.91
CA ASN A 635 56.45 20.90 -10.26
C ASN A 635 56.24 22.42 -9.95
N ALA A 636 56.81 23.04 -8.91
CA ALA A 636 58.10 22.86 -8.20
C ALA A 636 58.08 23.56 -6.77
N PRO A 637 59.19 23.80 -6.02
CA PRO A 637 59.50 23.06 -4.77
C PRO A 637 59.98 23.93 -3.55
N ASN A 638 60.18 23.30 -2.38
CA ASN A 638 61.16 23.54 -1.28
C ASN A 638 60.60 22.94 0.02
N GLY A 639 61.20 22.00 0.77
CA GLY A 639 62.58 21.85 1.29
C GLY A 639 62.57 22.34 2.76
N SER A 640 62.98 21.66 3.84
CA SER A 640 63.73 20.43 4.14
C SER A 640 63.39 20.02 5.61
N GLY A 641 63.47 18.75 6.01
CA GLY A 641 64.57 18.26 6.84
C GLY A 641 64.22 16.95 7.58
N ASN A 642 65.11 15.95 7.43
CA ASN A 642 65.04 14.57 7.94
C ASN A 642 65.25 14.44 9.46
N ILE A 643 64.74 13.35 10.05
CA ILE A 643 65.49 12.33 10.81
C ILE A 643 64.72 11.00 10.76
N ALA A 644 65.43 9.91 10.49
CA ALA A 644 64.92 8.55 10.37
C ALA A 644 65.31 7.68 11.58
N SER A 645 64.55 6.58 11.75
CA SER A 645 64.87 5.28 12.39
C SER A 645 64.30 5.04 13.80
N LYS A 646 63.26 4.18 13.91
CA LYS A 646 63.44 2.75 14.27
C LYS A 646 62.14 1.94 14.13
N LYS A 647 62.28 0.80 13.46
CA LYS A 647 61.32 -0.29 13.29
C LYS A 647 61.02 -0.94 14.65
N GLY A 648 59.75 -1.03 15.04
CA GLY A 648 59.29 -1.66 16.28
C GLY A 648 57.97 -2.41 16.05
N ARG A 649 57.91 -3.64 16.59
CA ARG A 649 56.96 -4.71 16.29
C ARG A 649 55.49 -4.35 16.54
N GLY A 650 54.61 -4.90 15.69
CA GLY A 650 53.16 -4.81 15.83
C GLY A 650 52.66 -5.37 17.16
N ALA A 651 51.78 -4.61 17.80
CA ALA A 651 50.98 -5.06 18.93
C ALA A 651 49.69 -5.69 18.37
N GLY A 652 49.54 -6.99 18.58
CA GLY A 652 48.38 -7.77 18.18
C GLY A 652 47.13 -7.34 18.95
N GLY A 653 46.08 -6.97 18.20
CA GLY A 653 44.73 -6.95 18.71
C GLY A 653 44.22 -8.38 18.87
N PHE A 654 43.91 -8.78 20.10
CA PHE A 654 43.16 -10.00 20.41
C PHE A 654 41.72 -9.84 19.91
N GLN A 655 41.50 -10.10 18.62
CA GLN A 655 40.18 -10.36 18.07
C GLN A 655 39.99 -11.88 18.10
N ASN A 656 39.14 -12.36 19.01
CA ASN A 656 38.90 -13.79 19.25
C ASN A 656 38.48 -14.52 17.97
N GLN A 657 39.43 -15.27 17.39
CA GLN A 657 39.24 -16.12 16.20
C GLN A 657 38.25 -17.28 16.39
N LEU A 658 37.77 -17.52 17.62
CA LEU A 658 36.86 -18.62 17.95
C LEU A 658 35.40 -18.37 17.50
N VAL A 659 34.98 -17.13 17.30
CA VAL A 659 33.57 -16.80 16.99
C VAL A 659 33.29 -16.79 15.48
N ASN A 660 34.26 -16.39 14.65
CA ASN A 660 34.08 -16.45 13.19
C ASN A 660 33.86 -17.90 12.71
N ARG A 661 34.49 -18.87 13.37
CA ARG A 661 34.30 -20.31 13.09
C ARG A 661 32.92 -20.85 13.53
N ALA A 662 32.26 -20.19 14.48
CA ALA A 662 30.90 -20.55 14.93
C ALA A 662 29.80 -19.93 14.05
N LEU A 663 30.12 -18.89 13.26
CA LEU A 663 29.20 -18.17 12.37
C LEU A 663 29.25 -18.64 10.90
N GLU A 664 30.24 -19.46 10.52
CA GLU A 664 30.40 -20.00 9.16
C GLU A 664 29.34 -21.07 8.79
N GLY A 665 28.58 -21.58 9.75
CA GLY A 665 27.60 -22.66 9.56
C GLY A 665 26.28 -22.29 8.85
N ILE A 666 26.12 -21.04 8.40
CA ILE A 666 24.93 -20.59 7.65
C ILE A 666 25.37 -20.00 6.32
N SER A 667 25.97 -20.84 5.46
CA SER A 667 26.02 -20.57 4.02
C SER A 667 24.96 -21.40 3.31
N TYR A 668 24.04 -20.70 2.63
CA TYR A 668 23.04 -21.25 1.74
C TYR A 668 23.71 -22.10 0.64
N GLY A 669 23.49 -23.41 0.69
CA GLY A 669 23.87 -24.37 -0.34
C GLY A 669 22.70 -25.28 -0.67
N GLY A 670 21.88 -24.88 -1.64
CA GLY A 670 20.82 -25.71 -2.20
C GLY A 670 21.16 -26.10 -3.64
N ARG A 671 21.70 -27.30 -3.84
CA ARG A 671 21.68 -27.97 -5.16
C ARG A 671 21.70 -29.48 -4.95
N THR A 672 20.63 -30.16 -5.36
CA THR A 672 20.65 -31.22 -6.39
C THR A 672 19.26 -31.83 -6.60
N GLY A 673 18.93 -32.02 -7.88
CA GLY A 673 17.83 -32.87 -8.34
C GLY A 673 18.06 -33.19 -9.81
N ALA A 674 18.91 -34.19 -10.06
CA ALA A 674 19.19 -34.72 -11.40
C ALA A 674 18.07 -35.66 -11.86
N ARG A 675 17.57 -35.47 -13.09
CA ARG A 675 17.00 -36.53 -13.93
C ARG A 675 17.34 -36.23 -15.39
N GLY A 676 17.97 -37.21 -16.05
CA GLY A 676 18.55 -37.08 -17.38
C GLY A 676 17.61 -37.36 -18.55
N ARG A 677 18.10 -36.98 -19.73
CA ARG A 677 17.81 -37.36 -21.14
C ARG A 677 18.19 -36.11 -21.95
N GLY A 678 19.17 -36.05 -22.84
CA GLY A 678 19.67 -37.02 -23.81
C GLY A 678 19.57 -36.35 -25.20
N ARG A 679 20.66 -36.39 -25.98
CA ARG A 679 20.86 -35.83 -27.35
C ARG A 679 21.17 -34.31 -27.37
N GLY A 680 22.18 -33.78 -28.04
CA GLY A 680 23.10 -34.28 -29.07
C GLY A 680 23.36 -33.16 -30.09
N ARG A 681 24.59 -33.10 -30.65
CA ARG A 681 25.13 -32.14 -31.67
C ARG A 681 25.63 -30.81 -31.06
N GLY A 682 26.88 -30.38 -31.22
CA GLY A 682 27.88 -30.60 -32.26
C GLY A 682 28.07 -29.31 -33.06
N TRP A 683 29.31 -29.02 -33.48
CA TRP A 683 29.85 -27.84 -34.20
C TRP A 683 30.31 -26.71 -33.27
N GLY A 684 31.57 -26.28 -33.22
CA GLY A 684 32.66 -26.20 -34.22
C GLY A 684 33.16 -24.74 -34.14
N GLY A 685 34.28 -24.44 -33.49
CA GLY A 685 35.61 -24.54 -34.08
C GLY A 685 35.87 -23.40 -35.07
N ARG A 686 36.59 -22.34 -34.66
CA ARG A 686 37.59 -21.59 -35.47
C ARG A 686 38.20 -20.43 -34.67
N GLY A 687 39.52 -20.49 -34.52
CA GLY A 687 40.36 -19.37 -34.09
C GLY A 687 40.79 -18.46 -35.25
N ARG A 688 41.74 -17.58 -34.91
CA ARG A 688 42.37 -16.43 -35.62
C ARG A 688 41.85 -15.11 -35.02
N GLY A 689 42.65 -14.17 -34.52
CA GLY A 689 44.08 -13.92 -34.66
C GLY A 689 44.29 -12.45 -35.02
N ARG A 690 45.18 -11.77 -34.28
CA ARG A 690 45.87 -10.49 -34.57
C ARG A 690 45.11 -9.15 -34.55
N SER A 691 45.51 -8.33 -33.55
CA SER A 691 46.31 -7.09 -33.66
C SER A 691 45.77 -5.80 -34.31
N TYR A 692 46.04 -4.71 -33.58
CA TYR A 692 46.16 -3.28 -33.95
C TYR A 692 44.90 -2.53 -34.39
N ARG A 693 44.36 -1.70 -33.48
CA ARG A 693 44.57 -0.24 -33.53
C ARG A 693 44.29 0.39 -32.17
#